data_AF-A0A7C0Y899-F1
#
_entry.id   AF-A0A7C0Y899-F1
#
_cell.length_a   1.000
_cell.length_b   1.000
_cell.length_c   1.000
_cell.angle_alpha   90.00
_cell.angle_beta   90.00
_cell.angle_gamma   90.00
#
_symmetry.space_group_name_H-M   'P 1'
#
loop_
_entity.id
_entity.type
_entity.pdbx_description
1 polymer ?
#
loop_
_entity_poly.entity_id
_entity_poly.type
_entity_poly.pdbx_seq_one_letter_code
_entity_poly.pdbx_strand_id
1 'polypeptide(L)'
;MIYRAHVLICAGTGCVASGAYKVMDVFIEEIRRQGLDAEVKVVKRGCGGTCDLGPVVVIYPDMILYARVQPEDVPLIVEEHLLKGRPVERLVLHEVTGQVVRSMMEYSFFAKQHKIVLENAGKIDPESIDEYIAEEGYEALAKALMEMTPDQVIEEVKKSGLRGRGGAGFPTGLKWEFTKKAPGDEKYIVCNCDEGDPGAFMDRSIMEGDPHRVLEGMAIAAYAIGNVKKGYIYIRAEYPIAIERLEIAMRQAREYGLLGDDILGTGFNFDVEIRIGAGAFVCGEETALLKSIEGGRGEPRPRPPFPAQRGVWGKPTNINNVETYANIAPIIRKGGDWYASMGTEKSKGTKIFSLTGKVNNIGLVEVPMGLTVGEMVFDVGGGIPGGKKFKAVQSGGPSGGCIPAQHLNTPIEYESLKELGAIMGSGGMIVLDEDTCMVNIAKFFLEFTVEESCGQCVPCRVGLRQMLNILERITNGEGKMEDLDTLQTLGELIIKTSLCGLGQTAPNPVLSTLKYFRDEYIAHIVDKRCPAGVCAALFYAPCQNACPAGVDPARYVTLVGEGKVPEAYYVHMENNPFPASCARVCPAFCEKKCNREKFDEAIAIREIKRIFGDWALKEAPPWEPPKEPKKERVAIIGAGPAGLSCAFYLTRLGYKPVVFEALPVAGGMMRVGIPDYRLPPDVLDREIERILEAGVELKLNHKVDNLQSLFDEGYEAVFVGVGAHSSYKLNVPGEDLPGVYHGIDFLRDVNLGKKVEIGKRVVVVGGGNTAIDAARTALRLGAEDVRIIYRRTRADMPAFPEEIEEALEEGVIINFLVTPVKVLGDTEVAGVECIRMETKGFDKGGRRRP
;
A
#
# COMPACT_ATOMS: atom_id res chain seq x y z
N MET A 1 20.33 -43.63 -7.45
CA MET A 1 19.04 -43.76 -8.18
C MET A 1 18.75 -42.41 -8.82
N ILE A 2 18.35 -42.39 -10.09
CA ILE A 2 17.96 -41.15 -10.79
C ILE A 2 16.43 -41.11 -10.76
N TYR A 3 15.85 -40.14 -10.05
CA TYR A 3 14.40 -39.91 -10.05
C TYR A 3 13.99 -39.15 -11.31
N ARG A 4 12.87 -39.52 -11.94
CA ARG A 4 12.37 -38.83 -13.15
C ARG A 4 11.74 -37.48 -12.84
N ALA A 5 11.16 -37.33 -11.65
CA ALA A 5 10.53 -36.08 -11.21
C ALA A 5 10.82 -35.78 -9.74
N HIS A 6 10.84 -34.50 -9.40
CA HIS A 6 10.99 -34.02 -8.03
C HIS A 6 9.81 -33.12 -7.68
N VAL A 7 9.15 -33.40 -6.56
CA VAL A 7 8.06 -32.60 -6.01
C VAL A 7 8.65 -31.77 -4.87
N LEU A 8 8.92 -30.50 -5.13
CA LEU A 8 9.51 -29.59 -4.16
C LEU A 8 8.40 -28.87 -3.41
N ILE A 9 8.35 -29.05 -2.10
CA ILE A 9 7.32 -28.46 -1.24
C ILE A 9 7.95 -27.42 -0.34
N CYS A 10 7.41 -26.20 -0.39
CA CYS A 10 7.90 -25.10 0.42
C CYS A 10 7.65 -25.36 1.91
N ALA A 11 8.72 -25.33 2.71
CA ALA A 11 8.69 -25.47 4.16
C ALA A 11 9.19 -24.23 4.89
N GLY A 12 8.99 -23.04 4.30
CA GLY A 12 9.09 -21.79 5.04
C GLY A 12 7.87 -21.57 5.95
N THR A 13 8.03 -20.76 7.01
CA THR A 13 6.99 -20.52 8.02
C THR A 13 5.59 -20.24 7.45
N GLY A 14 5.46 -19.41 6.40
CA GLY A 14 4.16 -19.11 5.79
C GLY A 14 3.46 -20.33 5.19
N CYS A 15 4.19 -21.18 4.47
CA CYS A 15 3.64 -22.42 3.90
C CYS A 15 3.36 -23.47 4.99
N VAL A 16 4.22 -23.57 6.00
CA VAL A 16 4.01 -24.47 7.15
C VAL A 16 2.74 -24.09 7.90
N ALA A 17 2.53 -22.79 8.17
CA ALA A 17 1.32 -22.28 8.80
C ALA A 17 0.06 -22.58 7.97
N SER A 18 0.16 -22.56 6.64
CA SER A 18 -0.92 -22.94 5.72
C SER A 18 -1.05 -24.46 5.47
N GLY A 19 -0.32 -25.32 6.21
CA GLY A 19 -0.50 -26.77 6.15
C GLY A 19 0.46 -27.54 5.23
N ALA A 20 1.59 -26.96 4.82
CA ALA A 20 2.52 -27.60 3.87
C ALA A 20 3.02 -28.99 4.30
N TYR A 21 3.24 -29.26 5.59
CA TYR A 21 3.65 -30.59 6.04
C TYR A 21 2.58 -31.65 5.82
N LYS A 22 1.29 -31.30 6.01
CA LYS A 22 0.20 -32.21 5.69
C LYS A 22 0.13 -32.51 4.20
N VAL A 23 0.32 -31.48 3.36
CA VAL A 23 0.40 -31.65 1.90
C VAL A 23 1.54 -32.60 1.52
N MET A 24 2.71 -32.44 2.16
CA MET A 24 3.87 -33.30 1.95
C MET A 24 3.61 -34.76 2.33
N ASP A 25 3.00 -35.00 3.49
CA ASP A 25 2.65 -36.35 3.95
C ASP A 25 1.70 -37.04 2.95
N VAL A 26 0.67 -36.33 2.49
CA VAL A 26 -0.28 -36.85 1.50
C VAL A 26 0.39 -37.12 0.15
N PHE A 27 1.35 -36.29 -0.28
CA PHE A 27 2.13 -36.58 -1.50
C PHE A 27 2.91 -37.88 -1.38
N ILE A 28 3.58 -38.10 -0.23
CA ILE A 28 4.36 -39.32 0.02
C ILE A 28 3.45 -40.55 0.00
N GLU A 29 2.29 -40.48 0.66
CA GLU A 29 1.31 -41.57 0.68
C GLU A 29 0.74 -41.87 -0.71
N GLU A 30 0.34 -40.85 -1.45
CA GLU A 30 -0.28 -40.99 -2.76
C GLU A 30 0.70 -41.50 -3.82
N ILE A 31 1.95 -41.01 -3.82
CA ILE A 31 3.01 -41.48 -4.72
C ILE A 31 3.27 -42.98 -4.49
N ARG A 32 3.31 -43.43 -3.23
CA ARG A 32 3.43 -44.86 -2.90
C ARG A 32 2.21 -45.65 -3.35
N ARG A 33 0.99 -45.12 -3.15
CA ARG A 33 -0.26 -45.78 -3.56
C ARG A 33 -0.30 -46.03 -5.07
N GLN A 34 0.25 -45.12 -5.87
CA GLN A 34 0.32 -45.20 -7.33
C GLN A 34 1.56 -45.96 -7.84
N GLY A 35 2.42 -46.47 -6.95
CA GLY A 35 3.64 -47.19 -7.31
C GLY A 35 4.73 -46.34 -7.97
N LEU A 36 4.77 -45.04 -7.66
CA LEU A 36 5.68 -44.05 -8.26
C LEU A 36 6.90 -43.73 -7.37
N ASP A 37 7.07 -44.42 -6.24
CA ASP A 37 8.07 -44.13 -5.22
C ASP A 37 9.53 -44.36 -5.67
N ALA A 38 9.75 -45.23 -6.65
CA ALA A 38 11.06 -45.43 -7.29
C ALA A 38 11.39 -44.32 -8.32
N GLU A 39 10.41 -43.53 -8.74
CA GLU A 39 10.52 -42.59 -9.86
C GLU A 39 10.37 -41.13 -9.45
N VAL A 40 9.64 -40.85 -8.37
CA VAL A 40 9.33 -39.49 -7.91
C VAL A 40 9.86 -39.28 -6.49
N LYS A 41 10.64 -38.22 -6.29
CA LYS A 41 11.13 -37.82 -4.97
C LYS A 41 10.37 -36.59 -4.48
N VAL A 42 9.84 -36.66 -3.26
CA VAL A 42 9.33 -35.47 -2.55
C VAL A 42 10.49 -34.85 -1.78
N VAL A 43 10.69 -33.55 -1.97
CA VAL A 43 11.81 -32.79 -1.40
C VAL A 43 11.28 -31.56 -0.68
N LYS A 44 11.80 -31.31 0.51
CA LYS A 44 11.55 -30.09 1.27
C LYS A 44 12.44 -28.98 0.71
N ARG A 45 11.90 -27.78 0.53
CA ARG A 45 12.70 -26.61 0.11
C ARG A 45 12.44 -25.39 0.97
N GLY A 46 13.40 -24.47 0.99
CA GLY A 46 13.23 -23.14 1.55
C GLY A 46 12.13 -22.31 0.86
N CYS A 47 11.75 -21.19 1.48
CA CYS A 47 10.76 -20.26 0.89
C CYS A 47 11.31 -19.63 -0.39
N GLY A 48 10.50 -19.61 -1.47
CA GLY A 48 10.85 -18.94 -2.73
C GLY A 48 10.61 -17.42 -2.75
N GLY A 49 9.94 -16.89 -1.72
CA GLY A 49 9.59 -15.47 -1.57
C GLY A 49 8.11 -15.14 -1.72
N THR A 50 7.26 -16.04 -2.21
CA THR A 50 5.80 -15.84 -2.40
C THR A 50 5.00 -16.36 -1.21
N CYS A 51 5.05 -15.64 -0.10
CA CYS A 51 4.54 -16.12 1.18
C CYS A 51 3.00 -16.27 1.23
N ASP A 52 2.26 -15.50 0.43
CA ASP A 52 0.79 -15.50 0.33
C ASP A 52 0.22 -16.61 -0.57
N LEU A 53 1.08 -17.31 -1.31
CA LEU A 53 0.71 -18.41 -2.19
C LEU A 53 0.83 -19.78 -1.51
N GLY A 54 1.16 -19.84 -0.23
CA GLY A 54 1.38 -21.08 0.51
C GLY A 54 0.11 -21.92 0.73
N PRO A 55 0.20 -23.27 0.74
CA PRO A 55 1.37 -24.09 0.41
C PRO A 55 1.73 -24.05 -1.08
N VAL A 56 3.02 -23.85 -1.38
CA VAL A 56 3.55 -23.83 -2.75
C VAL A 56 4.23 -25.16 -3.07
N VAL A 57 3.89 -25.74 -4.21
CA VAL A 57 4.48 -26.97 -4.74
C VAL A 57 5.06 -26.70 -6.12
N VAL A 58 6.29 -27.13 -6.37
CA VAL A 58 6.95 -27.02 -7.68
C VAL A 58 7.36 -28.40 -8.15
N ILE A 59 7.00 -28.78 -9.38
CA ILE A 59 7.33 -30.09 -9.94
C ILE A 59 8.39 -29.93 -11.04
N TYR A 60 9.55 -30.56 -10.84
CA TYR A 60 10.61 -30.66 -11.86
C TYR A 60 10.52 -31.99 -12.63
N PRO A 61 10.92 -32.03 -13.92
CA PRO A 61 11.62 -30.96 -14.66
C PRO A 61 10.70 -29.90 -15.30
N ASP A 62 9.38 -30.06 -15.26
CA ASP A 62 8.44 -29.17 -15.95
C ASP A 62 8.41 -27.74 -15.38
N MET A 63 8.94 -27.54 -14.16
CA MET A 63 9.00 -26.27 -13.44
C MET A 63 7.62 -25.63 -13.20
N ILE A 64 6.56 -26.44 -13.15
CA ILE A 64 5.20 -25.96 -12.89
C ILE A 64 5.06 -25.60 -11.42
N LEU A 65 4.57 -24.39 -11.15
CA LEU A 65 4.25 -23.88 -9.83
C LEU A 65 2.74 -24.04 -9.55
N TYR A 66 2.42 -24.75 -8.48
CA TYR A 66 1.09 -24.83 -7.91
C TYR A 66 1.01 -23.99 -6.63
N ALA A 67 0.00 -23.13 -6.56
CA ALA A 67 -0.23 -22.22 -5.44
C ALA A 67 -1.41 -22.67 -4.59
N ARG A 68 -1.34 -22.41 -3.28
CA ARG A 68 -2.41 -22.66 -2.28
C ARG A 68 -2.91 -24.10 -2.26
N VAL A 69 -2.03 -25.05 -2.53
CA VAL A 69 -2.34 -26.49 -2.61
C VAL A 69 -2.89 -26.97 -1.27
N GLN A 70 -4.06 -27.60 -1.30
CA GLN A 70 -4.65 -28.28 -0.16
C GLN A 70 -4.38 -29.79 -0.20
N PRO A 71 -4.44 -30.51 0.93
CA PRO A 71 -4.29 -31.96 0.95
C PRO A 71 -5.22 -32.69 -0.03
N GLU A 72 -6.44 -32.20 -0.24
CA GLU A 72 -7.44 -32.78 -1.13
C GLU A 72 -7.09 -32.60 -2.61
N ASP A 73 -6.21 -31.67 -2.95
CA ASP A 73 -5.75 -31.43 -4.31
C ASP A 73 -4.67 -32.43 -4.74
N VAL A 74 -3.95 -33.03 -3.79
CA VAL A 74 -2.77 -33.87 -4.03
C VAL A 74 -3.07 -35.09 -4.92
N PRO A 75 -4.15 -35.88 -4.69
CA PRO A 75 -4.47 -37.01 -5.56
C PRO A 75 -4.63 -36.61 -7.03
N LEU A 76 -5.23 -35.46 -7.29
CA LEU A 76 -5.40 -34.94 -8.65
C LEU A 76 -4.06 -34.55 -9.28
N ILE A 77 -3.15 -33.92 -8.50
CA ILE A 77 -1.81 -33.57 -8.99
C ILE A 77 -1.00 -34.83 -9.32
N VAL A 78 -1.02 -35.84 -8.45
CA VAL A 78 -0.29 -37.09 -8.69
C VAL A 78 -0.83 -37.82 -9.91
N GLU A 79 -2.15 -37.90 -10.05
CA GLU A 79 -2.78 -38.57 -11.19
C GLU A 79 -2.59 -37.80 -12.52
N GLU A 80 -2.93 -36.52 -12.57
CA GLU A 80 -2.89 -35.78 -13.83
C GLU A 80 -1.47 -35.39 -14.21
N HIS A 81 -0.67 -34.87 -13.28
CA HIS A 81 0.65 -34.35 -13.60
C HIS A 81 1.72 -35.44 -13.55
N LEU A 82 1.90 -36.12 -12.41
CA LEU A 82 3.03 -37.07 -12.27
C LEU A 82 2.82 -38.37 -13.07
N LEU A 83 1.59 -38.87 -13.14
CA LEU A 83 1.27 -40.10 -13.87
C LEU A 83 0.97 -39.83 -15.35
N LYS A 84 0.09 -38.86 -15.66
CA LYS A 84 -0.37 -38.60 -17.05
C LYS A 84 0.36 -37.45 -17.78
N GLY A 85 1.21 -36.66 -17.10
CA GLY A 85 1.98 -35.57 -17.70
C GLY A 85 1.21 -34.29 -17.99
N ARG A 86 0.01 -34.10 -17.41
CA ARG A 86 -0.83 -32.91 -17.64
C ARG A 86 -0.90 -32.02 -16.39
N PRO A 87 -0.52 -30.74 -16.48
CA PRO A 87 -0.65 -29.82 -15.36
C PRO A 87 -2.11 -29.61 -14.94
N VAL A 88 -2.32 -29.44 -13.63
CA VAL A 88 -3.65 -29.15 -13.06
C VAL A 88 -3.94 -27.65 -13.17
N GLU A 89 -4.50 -27.22 -14.30
CA GLU A 89 -4.65 -25.79 -14.65
C GLU A 89 -5.36 -24.94 -13.57
N ARG A 90 -6.34 -25.48 -12.82
CA ARG A 90 -7.02 -24.72 -11.76
C ARG A 90 -6.12 -24.31 -10.58
N LEU A 91 -4.97 -24.98 -10.41
CA LEU A 91 -4.02 -24.77 -9.31
C LEU A 91 -2.80 -23.97 -9.76
N VAL A 92 -2.68 -23.73 -11.08
CA VAL A 92 -1.64 -22.88 -11.64
C VAL A 92 -1.97 -21.42 -11.30
N LEU A 93 -0.94 -20.63 -11.01
CA LEU A 93 -1.11 -19.24 -10.64
C LEU A 93 -1.60 -18.39 -11.83
N HIS A 94 -2.43 -17.40 -11.55
CA HIS A 94 -2.82 -16.36 -12.51
C HIS A 94 -2.40 -14.99 -11.98
N GLU A 95 -1.86 -14.15 -12.85
CA GLU A 95 -1.59 -12.75 -12.52
C GLU A 95 -2.89 -11.94 -12.40
N VAL A 96 -2.78 -10.74 -11.82
CA VAL A 96 -3.85 -9.73 -11.80
C VAL A 96 -4.33 -9.39 -13.22
N THR A 97 -3.45 -9.51 -14.23
CA THR A 97 -3.78 -9.30 -15.65
C THR A 97 -4.58 -10.44 -16.27
N GLY A 98 -4.73 -11.57 -15.57
CA GLY A 98 -5.32 -12.81 -16.08
C GLY A 98 -4.34 -13.74 -16.78
N GLN A 99 -3.07 -13.33 -16.95
CA GLN A 99 -2.03 -14.17 -17.54
C GLN A 99 -1.77 -15.40 -16.65
N VAL A 100 -1.78 -16.59 -17.27
CA VAL A 100 -1.39 -17.84 -16.60
C VAL A 100 0.12 -17.83 -16.35
N VAL A 101 0.52 -18.13 -15.12
CA VAL A 101 1.92 -18.18 -14.67
C VAL A 101 2.26 -19.63 -14.38
N ARG A 102 2.96 -20.27 -15.31
CA ARG A 102 3.32 -21.69 -15.17
C ARG A 102 4.63 -21.87 -14.41
N SER A 103 5.58 -20.97 -14.61
CA SER A 103 6.88 -21.01 -13.93
C SER A 103 7.15 -19.75 -13.12
N MET A 104 8.07 -19.85 -12.14
CA MET A 104 8.54 -18.68 -11.39
C MET A 104 9.16 -17.61 -12.30
N MET A 105 9.67 -17.97 -13.49
CA MET A 105 10.27 -17.00 -14.42
C MET A 105 9.21 -16.15 -15.14
N GLU A 106 7.99 -16.64 -15.28
CA GLU A 106 6.88 -15.93 -15.91
C GLU A 106 6.18 -14.96 -14.96
N TYR A 107 6.45 -15.07 -13.65
CA TYR A 107 5.76 -14.27 -12.65
C TYR A 107 6.38 -12.88 -12.52
N SER A 108 5.60 -11.83 -12.77
CA SER A 108 6.01 -10.42 -12.69
C SER A 108 6.66 -10.04 -11.36
N PHE A 109 6.22 -10.66 -10.26
CA PHE A 109 6.80 -10.49 -8.93
C PHE A 109 8.31 -10.75 -8.88
N PHE A 110 8.84 -11.66 -9.70
CA PHE A 110 10.26 -11.97 -9.76
C PHE A 110 11.02 -11.20 -10.85
N ALA A 111 10.33 -10.56 -11.80
CA ALA A 111 10.94 -10.00 -13.01
C ALA A 111 11.95 -8.87 -12.74
N LYS A 112 11.72 -8.04 -11.71
CA LYS A 112 12.65 -6.97 -11.30
C LYS A 112 13.60 -7.38 -10.17
N GLN A 113 13.51 -8.61 -9.66
CA GLN A 113 14.36 -9.06 -8.56
C GLN A 113 15.77 -9.40 -9.04
N HIS A 114 16.76 -9.09 -8.21
CA HIS A 114 18.14 -9.50 -8.39
C HIS A 114 18.58 -10.23 -7.12
N LYS A 115 18.42 -11.55 -7.12
CA LYS A 115 18.65 -12.38 -5.93
C LYS A 115 20.15 -12.66 -5.75
N ILE A 116 20.79 -11.95 -4.83
CA ILE A 116 22.15 -12.25 -4.36
C ILE A 116 22.04 -13.05 -3.08
N VAL A 117 21.47 -12.47 -2.03
CA VAL A 117 21.32 -13.13 -0.73
C VAL A 117 20.31 -14.27 -0.82
N LEU A 118 19.26 -14.11 -1.61
CA LEU A 118 18.22 -15.11 -1.84
C LEU A 118 18.52 -16.02 -3.05
N GLU A 119 19.77 -16.13 -3.52
CA GLU A 119 20.10 -16.91 -4.72
C GLU A 119 19.74 -18.41 -4.58
N ASN A 120 19.79 -18.94 -3.36
CA ASN A 120 19.44 -20.32 -3.00
C ASN A 120 17.97 -20.49 -2.57
N ALA A 121 17.23 -19.39 -2.45
CA ALA A 121 15.88 -19.38 -1.88
C ALA A 121 14.92 -20.27 -2.68
N GLY A 122 14.56 -21.41 -2.10
CA GLY A 122 13.68 -22.40 -2.71
C GLY A 122 14.31 -23.29 -3.77
N LYS A 123 15.64 -23.29 -3.90
CA LYS A 123 16.36 -24.27 -4.72
C LYS A 123 16.83 -25.46 -3.88
N ILE A 124 17.32 -25.18 -2.68
CA ILE A 124 17.94 -26.17 -1.80
C ILE A 124 16.99 -26.59 -0.65
N ASP A 125 17.25 -27.78 -0.11
CA ASP A 125 16.83 -28.19 1.22
C ASP A 125 17.68 -27.48 2.28
N PRO A 126 17.10 -26.59 3.11
CA PRO A 126 17.85 -25.82 4.11
C PRO A 126 18.47 -26.68 5.23
N GLU A 127 18.11 -27.96 5.33
CA GLU A 127 18.65 -28.91 6.33
C GLU A 127 19.77 -29.80 5.75
N SER A 128 20.21 -29.55 4.51
CA SER A 128 21.26 -30.31 3.81
C SER A 128 22.48 -29.44 3.50
N ILE A 129 23.59 -29.67 4.23
CA ILE A 129 24.87 -29.00 3.93
C ILE A 129 25.41 -29.36 2.54
N ASP A 130 25.17 -30.58 2.05
CA ASP A 130 25.66 -31.03 0.75
C ASP A 130 25.03 -30.24 -0.41
N GLU A 131 23.75 -29.86 -0.27
CA GLU A 131 23.08 -29.02 -1.27
C GLU A 131 23.60 -27.57 -1.23
N TYR A 132 23.93 -27.04 -0.05
CA TYR A 132 24.59 -25.74 0.05
C TYR A 132 25.98 -25.76 -0.61
N ILE A 133 26.78 -26.80 -0.36
CA ILE A 133 28.11 -26.98 -1.00
C ILE A 133 27.98 -27.15 -2.51
N ALA A 134 26.97 -27.88 -2.99
CA ALA A 134 26.72 -28.05 -4.42
C ALA A 134 26.40 -26.72 -5.13
N GLU A 135 25.82 -25.75 -4.42
CA GLU A 135 25.57 -24.38 -4.87
C GLU A 135 26.69 -23.40 -4.44
N GLU A 136 27.95 -23.85 -4.52
CA GLU A 136 29.16 -23.04 -4.28
C GLU A 136 29.36 -22.59 -2.81
N GLY A 137 28.65 -23.22 -1.87
CA GLY A 137 28.75 -22.93 -0.44
C GLY A 137 30.11 -23.28 0.16
N TYR A 138 30.61 -22.47 1.08
CA TYR A 138 31.93 -22.59 1.72
C TYR A 138 33.15 -22.38 0.82
N GLU A 139 32.98 -22.18 -0.50
CA GLU A 139 34.07 -21.79 -1.40
C GLU A 139 34.68 -20.43 -1.01
N ALA A 140 33.85 -19.48 -0.56
CA ALA A 140 34.33 -18.17 -0.15
C ALA A 140 35.12 -18.23 1.15
N LEU A 141 34.73 -19.11 2.10
CA LEU A 141 35.52 -19.39 3.29
C LEU A 141 36.87 -20.01 2.94
N ALA A 142 36.90 -21.02 2.08
CA ALA A 142 38.15 -21.64 1.62
C ALA A 142 39.08 -20.62 0.97
N LYS A 143 38.56 -19.80 0.05
CA LYS A 143 39.30 -18.71 -0.59
C LYS A 143 39.83 -17.69 0.44
N ALA A 144 39.01 -17.27 1.39
CA ALA A 144 39.42 -16.32 2.42
C ALA A 144 40.57 -16.85 3.27
N LEU A 145 40.55 -18.13 3.65
CA LEU A 145 41.55 -18.73 4.52
C LEU A 145 42.85 -19.11 3.78
N MET A 146 42.75 -19.56 2.53
CA MET A 146 43.89 -20.11 1.79
C MET A 146 44.56 -19.11 0.84
N GLU A 147 43.82 -18.12 0.32
CA GLU A 147 44.29 -17.22 -0.74
C GLU A 147 44.36 -15.76 -0.33
N MET A 148 43.70 -15.36 0.77
CA MET A 148 43.60 -13.98 1.21
C MET A 148 44.23 -13.80 2.59
N THR A 149 44.74 -12.60 2.85
CA THR A 149 45.09 -12.17 4.21
C THR A 149 43.87 -11.51 4.87
N PRO A 150 43.80 -11.45 6.22
CA PRO A 150 42.70 -10.79 6.91
C PRO A 150 42.48 -9.32 6.48
N ASP A 151 43.55 -8.60 6.13
CA ASP A 151 43.46 -7.22 5.61
C ASP A 151 42.87 -7.17 4.20
N GLN A 152 43.24 -8.10 3.31
CA GLN A 152 42.63 -8.18 1.98
C GLN A 152 41.13 -8.47 2.06
N VAL A 153 40.68 -9.31 3.00
CA VAL A 153 39.25 -9.56 3.22
C VAL A 153 38.50 -8.28 3.64
N ILE A 154 39.07 -7.52 4.58
CA ILE A 154 38.48 -6.24 5.02
C ILE A 154 38.44 -5.24 3.86
N GLU A 155 39.52 -5.11 3.08
CA GLU A 155 39.56 -4.20 1.94
C GLU A 155 38.58 -4.59 0.85
N GLU A 156 38.38 -5.89 0.56
CA GLU A 156 37.38 -6.34 -0.41
C GLU A 156 35.96 -5.99 0.03
N VAL A 157 35.65 -6.15 1.33
CA VAL A 157 34.35 -5.74 1.90
C VAL A 157 34.20 -4.22 1.90
N LYS A 158 35.26 -3.44 2.15
CA LYS A 158 35.23 -1.97 2.03
C LYS A 158 34.96 -1.55 0.59
N LYS A 159 35.65 -2.18 -0.36
CA LYS A 159 35.52 -1.95 -1.81
C LYS A 159 34.11 -2.25 -2.31
N SER A 160 33.45 -3.27 -1.76
CA SER A 160 32.04 -3.57 -2.07
C SER A 160 31.08 -2.42 -1.73
N GLY A 161 31.44 -1.54 -0.79
CA GLY A 161 30.53 -0.52 -0.28
C GLY A 161 29.35 -1.08 0.53
N LEU A 162 29.42 -2.34 0.99
CA LEU A 162 28.38 -2.94 1.82
C LEU A 162 28.12 -2.10 3.08
N ARG A 163 26.85 -1.73 3.26
CA ARG A 163 26.33 -1.04 4.44
C ARG A 163 25.52 -2.03 5.27
N GLY A 164 25.56 -1.89 6.59
CA GLY A 164 24.81 -2.75 7.50
C GLY A 164 23.30 -2.74 7.19
N ARG A 165 22.73 -3.94 7.03
CA ARG A 165 21.35 -4.16 6.57
C ARG A 165 20.28 -4.12 7.66
N GLY A 166 20.67 -4.07 8.94
CA GLY A 166 19.75 -3.89 10.07
C GLY A 166 19.23 -2.45 10.28
N GLY A 167 19.20 -1.60 9.25
CA GLY A 167 18.60 -0.25 9.30
C GLY A 167 19.56 0.93 9.29
N ALA A 168 20.56 0.98 10.17
CA ALA A 168 21.40 2.18 10.31
C ALA A 168 22.33 2.46 9.11
N GLY A 169 22.63 1.45 8.28
CA GLY A 169 23.43 1.62 7.07
C GLY A 169 24.89 2.02 7.32
N PHE A 170 25.51 1.62 8.44
CA PHE A 170 26.93 1.89 8.69
C PHE A 170 27.83 1.03 7.78
N PRO A 171 28.95 1.54 7.22
CA PRO A 171 29.85 0.75 6.36
C PRO A 171 30.43 -0.48 7.08
N THR A 172 30.16 -1.67 6.56
CA THR A 172 30.50 -2.94 7.23
C THR A 172 32.01 -3.15 7.35
N GLY A 173 32.76 -2.94 6.26
CA GLY A 173 34.21 -3.12 6.27
C GLY A 173 34.94 -2.18 7.23
N LEU A 174 34.44 -0.94 7.40
CA LEU A 174 34.98 0.00 8.39
C LEU A 174 34.69 -0.48 9.83
N LYS A 175 33.52 -1.07 10.08
CA LYS A 175 33.18 -1.65 11.39
C LYS A 175 34.11 -2.80 11.76
N TRP A 176 34.45 -3.64 10.78
CA TRP A 176 35.40 -4.73 10.96
C TRP A 176 36.81 -4.20 11.23
N GLU A 177 37.25 -3.20 10.46
CA GLU A 177 38.54 -2.53 10.66
C GLU A 177 38.67 -1.93 12.06
N PHE A 178 37.63 -1.25 12.57
CA PHE A 178 37.63 -0.71 13.94
C PHE A 178 37.73 -1.79 15.00
N THR A 179 37.02 -2.91 14.83
CA THR A 179 37.08 -4.04 15.76
C THR A 179 38.45 -4.74 15.70
N LYS A 180 39.04 -4.86 14.51
CA LYS A 180 40.40 -5.37 14.31
C LYS A 180 41.45 -4.49 15.00
N LYS A 181 41.33 -3.17 14.90
CA LYS A 181 42.27 -2.21 15.51
C LYS A 181 42.10 -2.02 17.02
N ALA A 182 40.94 -2.42 17.57
CA ALA A 182 40.69 -2.29 19.00
C ALA A 182 41.65 -3.17 19.83
N PRO A 183 42.17 -2.66 20.97
CA PRO A 183 43.09 -3.40 21.81
C PRO A 183 42.41 -4.56 22.53
N GLY A 184 43.10 -5.69 22.65
CA GLY A 184 42.65 -6.89 23.35
C GLY A 184 43.02 -8.18 22.62
N ASP A 185 43.37 -9.21 23.40
CA ASP A 185 43.79 -10.53 22.89
C ASP A 185 42.62 -11.45 22.53
N GLU A 186 41.39 -11.01 22.86
CA GLU A 186 40.17 -11.77 22.64
C GLU A 186 39.08 -10.83 22.15
N LYS A 187 38.37 -11.26 21.10
CA LYS A 187 37.31 -10.51 20.43
C LYS A 187 36.13 -11.42 20.14
N TYR A 188 34.96 -10.82 19.95
CA TYR A 188 33.74 -11.56 19.61
C TYR A 188 33.08 -11.00 18.34
N ILE A 189 32.30 -11.87 17.70
CA ILE A 189 31.34 -11.44 16.70
C ILE A 189 29.93 -11.85 17.10
N VAL A 190 28.95 -11.03 16.73
CA VAL A 190 27.54 -11.26 17.05
C VAL A 190 26.70 -11.08 15.80
N CYS A 191 25.88 -12.08 15.50
CA CYS A 191 24.82 -11.99 14.52
C CYS A 191 23.52 -11.59 15.23
N ASN A 192 23.05 -10.38 14.93
CA ASN A 192 21.78 -9.88 15.42
C ASN A 192 20.64 -10.38 14.53
N CYS A 193 19.85 -11.32 15.07
CA CYS A 193 18.70 -11.95 14.44
C CYS A 193 17.39 -11.59 15.17
N ASP A 194 17.39 -10.49 15.93
CA ASP A 194 16.20 -9.98 16.63
C ASP A 194 15.37 -9.10 15.70
N GLU A 195 14.85 -9.72 14.63
CA GLU A 195 13.97 -9.07 13.64
C GLU A 195 12.58 -8.85 14.23
N GLY A 196 12.46 -7.87 15.13
CA GLY A 196 11.23 -7.56 15.86
C GLY A 196 10.23 -6.68 15.11
N ASP A 197 10.60 -6.12 13.96
CA ASP A 197 9.77 -5.17 13.22
C ASP A 197 8.47 -5.83 12.70
N PRO A 198 7.27 -5.31 13.01
CA PRO A 198 6.04 -5.83 12.44
C PRO A 198 6.07 -5.78 10.92
N GLY A 199 5.74 -6.90 10.28
CA GLY A 199 5.77 -7.06 8.83
C GLY A 199 7.14 -7.41 8.24
N ALA A 200 8.21 -7.43 9.04
CA ALA A 200 9.54 -7.90 8.62
C ALA A 200 9.70 -9.41 8.85
N PHE A 201 10.30 -10.09 7.87
CA PHE A 201 10.58 -11.53 7.93
C PHE A 201 11.71 -11.96 6.98
N MET A 202 12.57 -11.02 6.59
CA MET A 202 13.66 -11.29 5.66
C MET A 202 14.78 -12.05 6.35
N ASP A 203 15.19 -11.65 7.55
CA ASP A 203 16.24 -12.32 8.31
C ASP A 203 15.78 -13.74 8.67
N ARG A 204 14.52 -13.86 9.12
CA ARG A 204 13.88 -15.16 9.32
C ARG A 204 14.02 -16.06 8.10
N SER A 205 13.69 -15.54 6.92
CA SER A 205 13.65 -16.35 5.70
C SER A 205 15.04 -16.75 5.22
N ILE A 206 16.07 -15.94 5.49
CA ILE A 206 17.47 -16.33 5.24
C ILE A 206 17.84 -17.47 6.18
N MET A 207 17.60 -17.34 7.49
CA MET A 207 17.97 -18.39 8.46
C MET A 207 17.17 -19.69 8.26
N GLU A 208 15.90 -19.59 7.86
CA GLU A 208 15.08 -20.76 7.55
C GLU A 208 15.45 -21.37 6.18
N GLY A 209 15.87 -20.58 5.21
CA GLY A 209 16.06 -21.02 3.82
C GLY A 209 17.50 -21.36 3.45
N ASP A 210 18.48 -20.75 4.10
CA ASP A 210 19.91 -20.89 3.84
C ASP A 210 20.75 -20.54 5.09
N PRO A 211 20.67 -21.34 6.16
CA PRO A 211 21.38 -21.06 7.43
C PRO A 211 22.91 -21.10 7.29
N HIS A 212 23.45 -21.98 6.43
CA HIS A 212 24.89 -22.14 6.23
C HIS A 212 25.54 -20.88 5.68
N ARG A 213 24.84 -20.14 4.82
CA ARG A 213 25.30 -18.84 4.31
C ARG A 213 25.60 -17.81 5.40
N VAL A 214 24.80 -17.79 6.46
CA VAL A 214 25.02 -16.89 7.61
C VAL A 214 26.26 -17.35 8.38
N LEU A 215 26.39 -18.65 8.63
CA LEU A 215 27.54 -19.23 9.34
C LEU A 215 28.86 -18.99 8.58
N GLU A 216 28.86 -19.15 7.26
CA GLU A 216 30.01 -18.89 6.40
C GLU A 216 30.44 -17.42 6.48
N GLY A 217 29.49 -16.49 6.34
CA GLY A 217 29.77 -15.06 6.48
C GLY A 217 30.32 -14.68 7.85
N MET A 218 29.83 -15.31 8.92
CA MET A 218 30.37 -15.15 10.27
C MET A 218 31.81 -15.66 10.38
N ALA A 219 32.12 -16.84 9.85
CA ALA A 219 33.47 -17.41 9.87
C ALA A 219 34.48 -16.53 9.13
N ILE A 220 34.12 -16.03 7.94
CA ILE A 220 34.96 -15.10 7.16
C ILE A 220 35.21 -13.81 7.95
N ALA A 221 34.17 -13.25 8.60
CA ALA A 221 34.32 -12.05 9.41
C ALA A 221 35.22 -12.27 10.64
N ALA A 222 35.10 -13.42 11.30
CA ALA A 222 35.94 -13.80 12.43
C ALA A 222 37.42 -13.90 12.02
N TYR A 223 37.69 -14.52 10.87
CA TYR A 223 39.03 -14.59 10.27
C TYR A 223 39.58 -13.19 9.98
N ALA A 224 38.80 -12.33 9.33
CA ALA A 224 39.19 -10.98 8.93
C ALA A 224 39.54 -10.08 10.14
N ILE A 225 38.74 -10.16 11.22
CA ILE A 225 38.92 -9.36 12.44
C ILE A 225 40.10 -9.86 13.28
N GLY A 226 40.36 -11.17 13.27
CA GLY A 226 41.41 -11.83 14.03
C GLY A 226 41.12 -11.92 15.54
N ASN A 227 41.73 -12.91 16.21
CA ASN A 227 41.54 -13.19 17.64
C ASN A 227 40.07 -13.40 18.06
N VAL A 228 39.24 -13.89 17.15
CA VAL A 228 37.84 -14.27 17.41
C VAL A 228 37.74 -15.79 17.41
N LYS A 229 37.59 -16.39 18.59
CA LYS A 229 37.37 -17.84 18.73
C LYS A 229 35.89 -18.22 18.85
N LYS A 230 35.05 -17.26 19.28
CA LYS A 230 33.64 -17.50 19.55
C LYS A 230 32.75 -16.41 18.94
N GLY A 231 31.67 -16.84 18.30
CA GLY A 231 30.59 -15.98 17.84
C GLY A 231 29.26 -16.30 18.54
N TYR A 232 28.35 -15.33 18.56
CA TYR A 232 27.00 -15.51 19.11
C TYR A 232 25.95 -15.16 18.07
N ILE A 233 24.97 -16.03 17.88
CA ILE A 233 23.75 -15.75 17.13
C ILE A 233 22.67 -15.41 18.16
N TYR A 234 22.31 -14.13 18.26
CA TYR A 234 21.20 -13.70 19.11
C TYR A 234 19.91 -13.75 18.30
N ILE A 235 19.03 -14.70 18.61
CA ILE A 235 17.81 -14.97 17.85
C ILE A 235 16.60 -14.89 18.75
N ARG A 236 15.54 -14.27 18.25
CA ARG A 236 14.27 -14.12 18.97
C ARG A 236 13.57 -15.47 19.19
N ALA A 237 12.92 -15.65 20.33
CA ALA A 237 12.22 -16.90 20.66
C ALA A 237 11.05 -17.22 19.72
N GLU A 238 10.50 -16.20 19.05
CA GLU A 238 9.36 -16.37 18.14
C GLU A 238 9.72 -17.06 16.82
N TYR A 239 10.99 -17.38 16.56
CA TYR A 239 11.47 -18.04 15.34
C TYR A 239 11.95 -19.49 15.57
N PRO A 240 11.08 -20.42 16.00
CA PRO A 240 11.48 -21.79 16.35
C PRO A 240 12.09 -22.58 15.17
N ILE A 241 11.55 -22.43 13.96
CA ILE A 241 12.05 -23.12 12.76
C ILE A 241 13.46 -22.66 12.41
N ALA A 242 13.73 -21.35 12.52
CA ALA A 242 15.06 -20.81 12.27
C ALA A 242 16.08 -21.31 13.31
N ILE A 243 15.69 -21.40 14.60
CA ILE A 243 16.53 -21.97 15.66
C ILE A 243 16.89 -23.41 15.34
N GLU A 244 15.89 -24.26 15.06
CA GLU A 244 16.09 -25.68 14.74
C GLU A 244 17.03 -25.87 13.54
N ARG A 245 16.81 -25.13 12.45
CA ARG A 245 17.64 -25.24 11.24
C ARG A 245 19.06 -24.72 11.44
N LEU A 246 19.23 -23.65 12.23
CA LEU A 246 20.56 -23.17 12.61
C LEU A 246 21.31 -24.20 13.47
N GLU A 247 20.64 -24.87 14.40
CA GLU A 247 21.26 -25.95 15.20
C GLU A 247 21.71 -27.13 14.33
N ILE A 248 20.89 -27.52 13.35
CA ILE A 248 21.23 -28.54 12.35
C ILE A 248 22.47 -28.10 11.54
N ALA A 249 22.44 -26.88 10.99
CA ALA A 249 23.53 -26.34 10.17
C ALA A 249 24.84 -26.20 10.96
N MET A 250 24.77 -25.76 12.22
CA MET A 250 25.93 -25.66 13.10
C MET A 250 26.52 -27.04 13.42
N ARG A 251 25.69 -28.06 13.61
CA ARG A 251 26.16 -29.44 13.80
C ARG A 251 26.86 -29.96 12.54
N GLN A 252 26.22 -29.85 11.38
CA GLN A 252 26.78 -30.29 10.10
C GLN A 252 28.10 -29.58 9.77
N ALA A 253 28.16 -28.26 9.98
CA ALA A 253 29.38 -27.49 9.74
C ALA A 253 30.54 -27.92 10.67
N ARG A 254 30.26 -28.30 11.92
CA ARG A 254 31.28 -28.88 12.82
C ARG A 254 31.75 -30.25 12.34
N GLU A 255 30.82 -31.11 11.92
CA GLU A 255 31.13 -32.45 11.40
C GLU A 255 32.01 -32.39 10.13
N TYR A 256 31.81 -31.38 9.28
CA TYR A 256 32.59 -31.15 8.06
C TYR A 256 33.90 -30.36 8.29
N GLY A 257 34.21 -29.96 9.53
CA GLY A 257 35.41 -29.17 9.84
C GLY A 257 35.36 -27.73 9.32
N LEU A 258 34.16 -27.16 9.19
CA LEU A 258 33.88 -25.79 8.74
C LEU A 258 33.56 -24.82 9.90
N LEU A 259 33.36 -25.37 11.10
CA LEU A 259 33.26 -24.67 12.38
C LEU A 259 33.97 -25.50 13.46
N GLY A 260 34.46 -24.84 14.51
CA GLY A 260 35.20 -25.47 15.59
C GLY A 260 36.70 -25.14 15.54
N ASP A 261 37.52 -26.15 15.81
CA ASP A 261 38.98 -26.04 15.79
C ASP A 261 39.56 -26.49 14.45
N ASP A 262 40.66 -25.84 14.05
CA ASP A 262 41.45 -26.17 12.85
C ASP A 262 40.62 -26.26 11.56
N ILE A 263 39.81 -25.23 11.32
CA ILE A 263 38.90 -25.14 10.18
C ILE A 263 39.70 -25.32 8.88
N LEU A 264 39.28 -26.30 8.06
CA LEU A 264 39.94 -26.72 6.83
C LEU A 264 41.45 -27.04 6.97
N GLY A 265 41.93 -27.39 8.17
CA GLY A 265 43.35 -27.68 8.42
C GLY A 265 44.28 -26.46 8.35
N THR A 266 43.73 -25.24 8.53
CA THR A 266 44.46 -23.97 8.35
C THR A 266 45.04 -23.41 9.65
N GLY A 267 44.75 -24.02 10.80
CA GLY A 267 45.05 -23.50 12.14
C GLY A 267 44.09 -22.40 12.62
N PHE A 268 43.08 -22.03 11.83
CA PHE A 268 42.05 -21.08 12.21
C PHE A 268 40.93 -21.75 13.02
N ASN A 269 40.59 -21.20 14.18
CA ASN A 269 39.54 -21.75 15.05
C ASN A 269 38.42 -20.73 15.21
N PHE A 270 37.19 -21.15 14.98
CA PHE A 270 36.00 -20.33 15.18
C PHE A 270 34.76 -21.19 15.39
N ASP A 271 34.06 -20.97 16.51
CA ASP A 271 32.81 -21.66 16.83
C ASP A 271 31.70 -20.67 17.18
N VAL A 272 30.44 -21.11 17.08
CA VAL A 272 29.25 -20.27 17.26
C VAL A 272 28.31 -20.85 18.31
N GLU A 273 27.65 -19.99 19.08
CA GLU A 273 26.57 -20.35 20.00
C GLU A 273 25.30 -19.57 19.71
N ILE A 274 24.14 -20.22 19.89
CA ILE A 274 22.84 -19.56 19.83
C ILE A 274 22.49 -19.00 21.22
N ARG A 275 22.01 -17.77 21.24
CA ARG A 275 21.40 -17.11 22.40
C ARG A 275 19.96 -16.75 22.05
N ILE A 276 19.02 -17.41 22.71
CA ILE A 276 17.60 -17.20 22.46
C ILE A 276 17.13 -15.99 23.29
N GLY A 277 16.55 -15.00 22.61
CA GLY A 277 15.97 -13.80 23.21
C GLY A 277 14.69 -14.09 23.99
N ALA A 278 14.23 -13.12 24.78
CA ALA A 278 13.09 -13.27 25.68
C ALA A 278 11.88 -12.39 25.30
N GLY A 279 11.71 -12.12 24.00
CA GLY A 279 10.56 -11.39 23.45
C GLY A 279 10.57 -9.88 23.73
N ALA A 280 11.73 -9.22 23.63
CA ALA A 280 11.85 -7.78 23.84
C ALA A 280 12.42 -7.09 22.59
N PHE A 281 11.62 -6.29 21.88
CA PHE A 281 12.02 -5.63 20.63
C PHE A 281 13.25 -4.73 20.79
N VAL A 282 13.39 -4.09 21.96
CA VAL A 282 14.55 -3.23 22.25
C VAL A 282 15.88 -3.99 22.23
N CYS A 283 15.88 -5.32 22.37
CA CYS A 283 17.07 -6.15 22.25
C CYS A 283 17.62 -6.21 20.81
N GLY A 284 16.89 -5.72 19.81
CA GLY A 284 17.44 -5.46 18.48
C GLY A 284 18.43 -4.29 18.45
N GLU A 285 18.41 -3.42 19.47
CA GLU A 285 19.41 -2.37 19.64
C GLU A 285 20.76 -2.96 20.06
N GLU A 286 21.83 -2.55 19.39
CA GLU A 286 23.13 -3.21 19.49
C GLU A 286 23.63 -3.37 20.92
N THR A 287 23.47 -2.39 21.82
CA THR A 287 24.00 -2.47 23.19
C THR A 287 23.05 -3.18 24.16
N ALA A 288 21.73 -3.07 23.94
CA ALA A 288 20.74 -3.84 24.67
C ALA A 288 20.90 -5.34 24.40
N LEU A 289 21.16 -5.70 23.14
CA LEU A 289 21.47 -7.06 22.71
C LEU A 289 22.63 -7.66 23.51
N LEU A 290 23.77 -6.94 23.59
CA LEU A 290 24.94 -7.44 24.32
C LEU A 290 24.63 -7.64 25.80
N LYS A 291 23.88 -6.71 26.41
CA LYS A 291 23.48 -6.84 27.82
C LYS A 291 22.59 -8.07 28.02
N SER A 292 21.75 -8.41 27.05
CA SER A 292 20.95 -9.64 27.08
C SER A 292 21.81 -10.90 26.92
N ILE A 293 22.81 -10.90 26.01
CA ILE A 293 23.79 -11.99 25.89
C ILE A 293 24.53 -12.23 27.22
N GLU A 294 24.89 -11.16 27.92
CA GLU A 294 25.54 -11.18 29.23
C GLU A 294 24.61 -11.63 30.38
N GLY A 295 23.32 -11.91 30.12
CA GLY A 295 22.33 -12.33 31.11
C GLY A 295 21.65 -11.19 31.87
N GLY A 296 21.84 -9.94 31.45
CA GLY A 296 21.19 -8.77 32.01
C GLY A 296 19.88 -8.40 31.31
N ARG A 297 19.17 -7.41 31.85
CA ARG A 297 18.00 -6.79 31.20
C ARG A 297 18.44 -6.01 29.95
N GLY A 298 17.71 -6.13 28.84
CA GLY A 298 17.97 -5.49 27.55
C GLY A 298 17.80 -3.97 27.55
N GLU A 299 18.67 -3.27 28.27
CA GLU A 299 18.66 -1.80 28.37
C GLU A 299 19.89 -1.23 27.63
N PRO A 300 19.70 -0.28 26.69
CA PRO A 300 20.79 0.34 25.95
C PRO A 300 21.83 1.03 26.85
N ARG A 301 23.08 1.03 26.39
CA ARG A 301 24.21 1.71 27.05
C ARG A 301 24.49 3.06 26.37
N PRO A 302 24.86 4.12 27.12
CA PRO A 302 25.38 5.34 26.53
C PRO A 302 26.63 5.04 25.69
N ARG A 303 26.72 5.69 24.52
CA ARG A 303 27.89 5.65 23.63
C ARG A 303 28.54 7.04 23.62
N PRO A 304 29.88 7.18 23.73
CA PRO A 304 30.90 6.12 23.85
C PRO A 304 30.94 5.42 25.24
N PRO A 305 31.57 4.22 25.35
CA PRO A 305 32.30 3.49 24.30
C PRO A 305 31.38 2.72 23.33
N PHE A 306 31.83 2.53 22.09
CA PHE A 306 31.11 1.74 21.08
C PHE A 306 31.41 0.23 21.21
N PRO A 307 30.49 -0.67 20.78
CA PRO A 307 30.70 -2.12 20.84
C PRO A 307 32.00 -2.63 20.20
N ALA A 308 32.41 -2.02 19.08
CA ALA A 308 33.65 -2.35 18.38
C ALA A 308 34.90 -2.15 19.25
N GLN A 309 34.82 -1.33 20.30
CA GLN A 309 35.89 -1.12 21.28
C GLN A 309 35.63 -1.90 22.57
N ARG A 310 34.39 -1.85 23.08
CA ARG A 310 33.98 -2.48 24.34
C ARG A 310 32.54 -2.98 24.23
N GLY A 311 32.39 -4.24 23.84
CA GLY A 311 31.12 -4.94 23.66
C GLY A 311 30.87 -5.99 24.74
N VAL A 312 30.61 -7.25 24.33
CA VAL A 312 30.26 -8.36 25.22
C VAL A 312 31.39 -8.63 26.21
N TRP A 313 31.06 -8.67 27.50
CA TRP A 313 32.00 -8.81 28.62
C TRP A 313 33.15 -7.79 28.58
N GLY A 314 32.91 -6.63 27.97
CA GLY A 314 33.89 -5.56 27.83
C GLY A 314 34.99 -5.82 26.80
N LYS A 315 34.87 -6.85 25.95
CA LYS A 315 35.81 -7.14 24.86
C LYS A 315 35.39 -6.47 23.54
N PRO A 316 36.32 -6.13 22.62
CA PRO A 316 35.95 -5.65 21.29
C PRO A 316 34.99 -6.61 20.61
N THR A 317 33.83 -6.11 20.20
CA THR A 317 32.78 -6.95 19.59
C THR A 317 32.26 -6.32 18.31
N ASN A 318 32.32 -7.08 17.22
CA ASN A 318 31.63 -6.71 16.00
C ASN A 318 30.20 -7.28 16.00
N ILE A 319 29.23 -6.45 15.64
CA ILE A 319 27.82 -6.85 15.57
C ILE A 319 27.33 -6.53 14.16
N ASN A 320 26.83 -7.53 13.44
CA ASN A 320 26.16 -7.34 12.16
C ASN A 320 24.82 -8.09 12.13
N ASN A 321 23.92 -7.63 11.27
CA ASN A 321 22.62 -8.24 11.03
C ASN A 321 22.77 -9.47 10.09
N VAL A 322 21.78 -10.38 10.11
CA VAL A 322 21.74 -11.62 9.30
C VAL A 322 22.01 -11.35 7.81
N GLU A 323 21.24 -10.48 7.17
CA GLU A 323 21.43 -10.14 5.75
C GLU A 323 22.83 -9.55 5.47
N THR A 324 23.42 -8.87 6.46
CA THR A 324 24.78 -8.34 6.29
C THR A 324 25.82 -9.46 6.20
N TYR A 325 25.71 -10.49 7.05
CA TYR A 325 26.60 -11.66 6.95
C TYR A 325 26.32 -12.49 5.70
N ALA A 326 25.05 -12.62 5.32
CA ALA A 326 24.66 -13.37 4.13
C ALA A 326 25.14 -12.75 2.81
N ASN A 327 25.56 -11.48 2.81
CA ASN A 327 26.18 -10.82 1.66
C ASN A 327 27.69 -11.13 1.52
N ILE A 328 28.35 -11.63 2.57
CA ILE A 328 29.81 -11.74 2.60
C ILE A 328 30.34 -12.79 1.62
N ALA A 329 29.77 -14.00 1.60
CA ALA A 329 30.26 -15.07 0.75
C ALA A 329 30.24 -14.69 -0.75
N PRO A 330 29.15 -14.15 -1.32
CA PRO A 330 29.15 -13.66 -2.71
C PRO A 330 30.17 -12.57 -3.00
N ILE A 331 30.36 -11.63 -2.06
CA ILE A 331 31.33 -10.53 -2.21
C ILE A 331 32.76 -11.10 -2.32
N ILE A 332 33.11 -12.08 -1.49
CA ILE A 332 34.45 -12.68 -1.53
C ILE A 332 34.64 -13.56 -2.78
N ARG A 333 33.60 -14.28 -3.19
CA ARG A 333 33.63 -15.14 -4.39
C ARG A 333 33.78 -14.34 -5.67
N LYS A 334 32.92 -13.33 -5.88
CA LYS A 334 32.79 -12.55 -7.13
C LYS A 334 33.54 -11.21 -7.12
N GLY A 335 33.98 -10.73 -5.96
CA GLY A 335 34.70 -9.47 -5.77
C GLY A 335 33.79 -8.30 -5.35
N GLY A 336 34.40 -7.33 -4.66
CA GLY A 336 33.76 -6.10 -4.20
C GLY A 336 33.36 -5.18 -5.35
N ASP A 337 34.13 -5.10 -6.44
CA ASP A 337 33.75 -4.32 -7.63
C ASP A 337 32.45 -4.84 -8.25
N TRP A 338 32.30 -6.18 -8.31
CA TRP A 338 31.07 -6.80 -8.80
C TRP A 338 29.88 -6.35 -7.94
N TYR A 339 30.00 -6.42 -6.61
CA TYR A 339 28.92 -5.98 -5.73
C TYR A 339 28.63 -4.47 -5.84
N ALA A 340 29.68 -3.65 -5.96
CA ALA A 340 29.58 -2.19 -6.09
C ALA A 340 29.08 -1.70 -7.45
N SER A 341 29.09 -2.57 -8.48
CA SER A 341 28.50 -2.29 -9.78
C SER A 341 26.97 -2.24 -9.74
N MET A 342 26.36 -2.79 -8.67
CA MET A 342 24.92 -2.80 -8.44
C MET A 342 24.50 -1.71 -7.45
N GLY A 343 23.24 -1.30 -7.55
CA GLY A 343 22.68 -0.22 -6.73
C GLY A 343 23.06 1.17 -7.25
N THR A 344 23.13 2.15 -6.37
CA THR A 344 23.42 3.55 -6.72
C THR A 344 24.81 3.97 -6.28
N GLU A 345 25.19 5.22 -6.49
CA GLU A 345 26.50 5.73 -6.04
C GLU A 345 26.64 5.66 -4.51
N LYS A 346 25.57 5.97 -3.78
CA LYS A 346 25.58 6.08 -2.31
C LYS A 346 25.11 4.80 -1.59
N SER A 347 24.35 3.96 -2.29
CA SER A 347 23.76 2.75 -1.75
C SER A 347 24.05 1.57 -2.68
N LYS A 348 25.12 0.83 -2.37
CA LYS A 348 25.63 -0.28 -3.20
C LYS A 348 24.91 -1.60 -2.93
N GLY A 349 24.89 -2.46 -3.96
CA GLY A 349 24.36 -3.81 -3.92
C GLY A 349 22.84 -3.89 -3.90
N THR A 350 22.34 -5.02 -3.40
CA THR A 350 20.91 -5.33 -3.29
C THR A 350 20.41 -5.19 -1.86
N LYS A 351 19.09 -5.12 -1.70
CA LYS A 351 18.40 -5.16 -0.42
C LYS A 351 17.17 -6.04 -0.53
N ILE A 352 16.94 -6.87 0.49
CA ILE A 352 15.70 -7.61 0.63
C ILE A 352 14.65 -6.73 1.30
N PHE A 353 13.45 -6.70 0.72
CA PHE A 353 12.26 -6.09 1.28
C PHE A 353 11.20 -7.14 1.57
N SER A 354 10.48 -6.96 2.67
CA SER A 354 9.25 -7.68 2.97
C SER A 354 8.08 -6.78 2.59
N LEU A 355 7.48 -7.06 1.43
CA LEU A 355 6.38 -6.28 0.89
C LEU A 355 5.06 -6.88 1.38
N THR A 356 4.30 -6.12 2.16
CA THR A 356 3.08 -6.56 2.84
C THR A 356 1.99 -5.48 2.82
N GLY A 357 0.85 -5.75 3.44
CA GLY A 357 -0.26 -4.79 3.55
C GLY A 357 -1.24 -4.90 2.39
N LYS A 358 -1.70 -3.75 1.88
CA LYS A 358 -2.70 -3.63 0.81
C LYS A 358 -2.06 -3.68 -0.57
N VAL A 359 -1.49 -4.82 -0.92
CA VAL A 359 -0.76 -5.07 -2.17
C VAL A 359 -1.12 -6.45 -2.73
N ASN A 360 -1.18 -6.60 -4.06
CA ASN A 360 -1.65 -7.85 -4.69
C ASN A 360 -0.66 -9.02 -4.50
N ASN A 361 0.64 -8.74 -4.62
CA ASN A 361 1.69 -9.75 -4.50
C ASN A 361 2.47 -9.51 -3.19
N ILE A 362 2.25 -10.35 -2.18
CA ILE A 362 2.88 -10.24 -0.86
C ILE A 362 4.06 -11.20 -0.75
N GLY A 363 5.22 -10.72 -0.29
CA GLY A 363 6.39 -11.59 -0.21
C GLY A 363 7.72 -10.91 0.03
N LEU A 364 8.79 -11.66 -0.23
CA LEU A 364 10.16 -11.18 -0.23
C LEU A 364 10.59 -10.75 -1.62
N VAL A 365 11.19 -9.57 -1.66
CA VAL A 365 11.65 -8.92 -2.87
C VAL A 365 13.08 -8.49 -2.67
N GLU A 366 14.03 -9.15 -3.35
CA GLU A 366 15.42 -8.70 -3.37
C GLU A 366 15.67 -7.89 -4.64
N VAL A 367 15.96 -6.59 -4.48
CA VAL A 367 16.17 -5.67 -5.61
C VAL A 367 17.45 -4.86 -5.44
N PRO A 368 18.07 -4.40 -6.54
CA PRO A 368 19.13 -3.40 -6.47
C PRO A 368 18.63 -2.13 -5.79
N MET A 369 19.49 -1.53 -4.96
CA MET A 369 19.21 -0.21 -4.39
C MET A 369 18.92 0.83 -5.48
N GLY A 370 18.02 1.78 -5.20
CA GLY A 370 17.65 2.84 -6.16
C GLY A 370 16.37 2.58 -6.96
N LEU A 371 15.79 1.38 -6.91
CA LEU A 371 14.43 1.14 -7.41
C LEU A 371 13.46 2.13 -6.75
N THR A 372 12.51 2.70 -7.50
CA THR A 372 11.58 3.67 -6.92
C THR A 372 10.50 3.00 -6.08
N VAL A 373 9.95 3.73 -5.10
CA VAL A 373 8.83 3.24 -4.26
C VAL A 373 7.64 2.77 -5.12
N GLY A 374 7.33 3.49 -6.19
CA GLY A 374 6.23 3.14 -7.08
C GLY A 374 6.50 1.91 -7.93
N GLU A 375 7.74 1.69 -8.37
CA GLU A 375 8.09 0.43 -9.03
C GLU A 375 8.00 -0.76 -8.07
N MET A 376 8.43 -0.59 -6.82
CA MET A 376 8.25 -1.62 -5.78
C MET A 376 6.77 -1.98 -5.58
N VAL A 377 5.89 -0.99 -5.42
CA VAL A 377 4.47 -1.23 -5.12
C VAL A 377 3.68 -1.72 -6.35
N PHE A 378 3.87 -1.09 -7.51
CA PHE A 378 3.02 -1.35 -8.68
C PHE A 378 3.62 -2.38 -9.65
N ASP A 379 4.94 -2.38 -9.86
CA ASP A 379 5.55 -3.31 -10.81
C ASP A 379 5.91 -4.65 -10.16
N VAL A 380 6.43 -4.62 -8.93
CA VAL A 380 6.72 -5.86 -8.18
C VAL A 380 5.50 -6.33 -7.41
N GLY A 381 4.90 -5.43 -6.62
CA GLY A 381 3.72 -5.74 -5.81
C GLY A 381 2.41 -5.93 -6.58
N GLY A 382 2.37 -5.61 -7.87
CA GLY A 382 1.16 -5.74 -8.69
C GLY A 382 0.05 -4.73 -8.34
N GLY A 383 0.38 -3.66 -7.60
CA GLY A 383 -0.57 -2.60 -7.24
C GLY A 383 -1.51 -2.95 -6.09
N ILE A 384 -2.60 -2.19 -5.95
CA ILE A 384 -3.51 -2.27 -4.82
C ILE A 384 -4.68 -3.22 -5.12
N PRO A 385 -5.06 -4.10 -4.17
CA PRO A 385 -6.20 -4.99 -4.33
C PRO A 385 -7.50 -4.25 -4.66
N GLY A 386 -8.29 -4.84 -5.56
CA GLY A 386 -9.59 -4.28 -5.97
C GLY A 386 -9.50 -2.95 -6.72
N GLY A 387 -8.32 -2.55 -7.22
CA GLY A 387 -8.14 -1.29 -7.93
C GLY A 387 -8.30 -0.03 -7.05
N LYS A 388 -8.23 -0.20 -5.72
CA LYS A 388 -8.30 0.92 -4.77
C LYS A 388 -7.11 1.86 -4.93
N LYS A 389 -7.24 3.09 -4.42
CA LYS A 389 -6.16 4.07 -4.50
C LYS A 389 -5.06 3.78 -3.48
N PHE A 390 -3.82 3.84 -3.93
CA PHE A 390 -2.65 3.89 -3.05
C PHE A 390 -2.68 5.17 -2.21
N LYS A 391 -2.52 5.04 -0.90
CA LYS A 391 -2.43 6.18 0.03
C LYS A 391 -0.99 6.44 0.44
N ALA A 392 -0.33 5.42 0.97
CA ALA A 392 1.04 5.52 1.47
C ALA A 392 1.72 4.14 1.55
N VAL A 393 3.03 4.15 1.75
CA VAL A 393 3.75 2.97 2.23
C VAL A 393 4.48 3.33 3.52
N GLN A 394 4.30 2.52 4.55
CA GLN A 394 5.10 2.61 5.77
C GLN A 394 6.42 1.86 5.53
N SER A 395 7.55 2.56 5.70
CA SER A 395 8.88 1.98 5.56
C SER A 395 9.69 2.14 6.84
N GLY A 396 10.37 1.06 7.24
CA GLY A 396 11.25 1.05 8.41
C GLY A 396 10.61 0.53 9.69
N GLY A 397 9.60 -0.32 9.56
CA GLY A 397 8.92 -0.94 10.70
C GLY A 397 8.10 0.06 11.54
N PRO A 398 7.91 -0.20 12.84
CA PRO A 398 7.02 0.57 13.72
C PRO A 398 7.62 1.92 14.10
N SER A 399 8.93 2.10 13.96
CA SER A 399 9.61 3.38 14.15
C SER A 399 9.94 4.10 12.83
N GLY A 400 9.39 3.58 11.73
CA GLY A 400 9.51 4.14 10.39
C GLY A 400 8.58 5.31 10.11
N GLY A 401 8.46 5.71 8.85
CA GLY A 401 7.56 6.78 8.42
C GLY A 401 6.70 6.40 7.22
N CYS A 402 5.61 7.16 7.03
CA CYS A 402 4.67 6.98 5.93
C CYS A 402 5.09 7.82 4.71
N ILE A 403 5.29 7.17 3.56
CA ILE A 403 5.64 7.80 2.29
C ILE A 403 4.37 7.92 1.43
N PRO A 404 3.85 9.14 1.17
CA PRO A 404 2.60 9.35 0.42
C PRO A 404 2.76 9.19 -1.10
N ALA A 405 1.63 9.09 -1.80
CA ALA A 405 1.54 8.94 -3.27
C ALA A 405 2.40 9.93 -4.08
N GLN A 406 2.51 11.19 -3.64
CA GLN A 406 3.32 12.21 -4.31
C GLN A 406 4.82 11.90 -4.37
N HIS A 407 5.31 10.95 -3.57
CA HIS A 407 6.71 10.53 -3.47
C HIS A 407 6.97 9.14 -4.05
N LEU A 408 6.06 8.60 -4.88
CA LEU A 408 6.25 7.28 -5.53
C LEU A 408 7.49 7.20 -6.43
N ASN A 409 7.96 8.31 -6.99
CA ASN A 409 9.18 8.32 -7.81
C ASN A 409 10.48 8.42 -6.99
N THR A 410 10.40 8.45 -5.66
CA THR A 410 11.59 8.53 -4.83
C THR A 410 12.35 7.20 -4.90
N PRO A 411 13.66 7.21 -5.19
CA PRO A 411 14.49 6.01 -5.16
C PRO A 411 14.60 5.48 -3.73
N ILE A 412 14.56 4.16 -3.58
CA ILE A 412 14.73 3.49 -2.29
C ILE A 412 16.22 3.49 -1.93
N GLU A 413 16.63 4.52 -1.20
CA GLU A 413 17.99 4.74 -0.67
C GLU A 413 17.93 5.22 0.78
N TYR A 414 18.99 4.98 1.57
CA TYR A 414 19.02 5.39 2.98
C TYR A 414 18.79 6.90 3.15
N GLU A 415 19.45 7.71 2.33
CA GLU A 415 19.38 9.16 2.40
C GLU A 415 18.02 9.69 1.92
N SER A 416 17.53 9.21 0.77
CA SER A 416 16.24 9.64 0.19
C SER A 416 15.04 9.32 1.08
N LEU A 417 15.03 8.15 1.73
CA LEU A 417 13.94 7.80 2.66
C LEU A 417 13.96 8.69 3.90
N LYS A 418 15.16 8.99 4.43
CA LYS A 418 15.34 9.85 5.61
C LYS A 418 14.81 11.26 5.38
N GLU A 419 15.01 11.83 4.19
CA GLU A 419 14.48 13.15 3.81
C GLU A 419 12.94 13.21 3.84
N LEU A 420 12.27 12.08 3.63
CA LEU A 420 10.82 11.95 3.71
C LEU A 420 10.30 11.66 5.13
N GLY A 421 11.19 11.58 6.13
CA GLY A 421 10.82 11.21 7.50
C GLY A 421 10.50 9.71 7.66
N ALA A 422 10.93 8.89 6.70
CA ALA A 422 10.92 7.43 6.80
C ALA A 422 12.36 6.91 6.95
N ILE A 423 12.53 5.61 7.15
CA ILE A 423 13.85 4.96 7.18
C ILE A 423 13.79 3.65 6.41
N MET A 424 14.96 3.15 6.00
CA MET A 424 15.09 1.81 5.42
C MET A 424 14.68 0.74 6.44
N GLY A 425 15.15 0.90 7.69
CA GLY A 425 15.00 -0.10 8.74
C GLY A 425 15.52 -1.47 8.31
N SER A 426 14.91 -2.53 8.84
CA SER A 426 15.18 -3.89 8.38
C SER A 426 14.79 -4.09 6.91
N GLY A 427 13.88 -3.32 6.31
CA GLY A 427 13.38 -3.55 4.94
C GLY A 427 11.89 -3.95 4.89
N GLY A 428 11.17 -3.84 6.00
CA GLY A 428 9.71 -3.95 6.01
C GLY A 428 9.03 -2.79 5.29
N MET A 429 8.16 -3.11 4.32
CA MET A 429 7.31 -2.16 3.60
C MET A 429 5.84 -2.58 3.68
N ILE A 430 5.03 -1.79 4.39
CA ILE A 430 3.59 -2.04 4.56
C ILE A 430 2.82 -1.06 3.69
N VAL A 431 2.19 -1.56 2.62
CA VAL A 431 1.40 -0.77 1.68
C VAL A 431 0.03 -0.44 2.28
N LEU A 432 -0.40 0.82 2.17
CA LEU A 432 -1.64 1.37 2.73
C LEU A 432 -2.50 1.95 1.60
N ASP A 433 -3.80 1.64 1.62
CA ASP A 433 -4.79 2.08 0.63
C ASP A 433 -5.66 3.24 1.17
N GLU A 434 -6.61 3.71 0.36
CA GLU A 434 -7.54 4.78 0.72
C GLU A 434 -8.43 4.47 1.94
N ASP A 435 -8.60 3.19 2.28
CA ASP A 435 -9.40 2.71 3.41
C ASP A 435 -8.63 2.71 4.74
N THR A 436 -7.35 3.05 4.71
CA THR A 436 -6.49 3.07 5.89
C THR A 436 -6.50 4.46 6.54
N CYS A 437 -6.84 4.59 7.83
CA CYS A 437 -6.78 5.87 8.55
C CYS A 437 -5.36 6.16 9.04
N MET A 438 -4.78 7.29 8.64
CA MET A 438 -3.40 7.63 8.97
C MET A 438 -3.22 8.00 10.45
N VAL A 439 -4.26 8.56 11.08
CA VAL A 439 -4.27 8.83 12.53
C VAL A 439 -4.22 7.52 13.32
N ASN A 440 -5.03 6.52 12.91
CA ASN A 440 -5.09 5.22 13.56
C ASN A 440 -3.82 4.40 13.31
N ILE A 441 -3.22 4.49 12.12
CA ILE A 441 -1.91 3.87 11.83
C ILE A 441 -0.81 4.46 12.71
N ALA A 442 -0.76 5.79 12.85
CA ALA A 442 0.19 6.43 13.74
C ALA A 442 0.00 5.98 15.20
N LYS A 443 -1.26 5.85 15.65
CA LYS A 443 -1.61 5.32 16.98
C LYS A 443 -1.09 3.89 17.15
N PHE A 444 -1.40 2.99 16.21
CA PHE A 444 -1.01 1.57 16.26
C PHE A 444 0.51 1.38 16.38
N PHE A 445 1.29 2.06 15.55
CA PHE A 445 2.76 1.95 15.63
C PHE A 445 3.32 2.57 16.91
N LEU A 446 2.73 3.68 17.37
CA LEU A 446 3.16 4.31 18.60
C LEU A 446 2.84 3.43 19.82
N GLU A 447 1.67 2.79 19.85
CA GLU A 447 1.27 1.81 20.87
C GLU A 447 2.31 0.70 21.00
N PHE A 448 2.72 0.10 19.87
CA PHE A 448 3.81 -0.88 19.85
C PHE A 448 5.11 -0.33 20.46
N THR A 449 5.57 0.85 20.02
CA THR A 449 6.83 1.42 20.57
C THR A 449 6.76 1.80 22.04
N VAL A 450 5.56 2.11 22.55
CA VAL A 450 5.32 2.40 23.97
C VAL A 450 5.43 1.12 24.80
N GLU A 451 4.90 0.00 24.31
CA GLU A 451 5.02 -1.31 24.96
C GLU A 451 6.46 -1.83 24.94
N GLU A 452 7.18 -1.59 23.84
CA GLU A 452 8.56 -2.04 23.64
C GLU A 452 9.63 -1.12 24.26
N SER A 453 9.22 -0.07 24.98
CA SER A 453 10.15 0.82 25.65
C SER A 453 10.88 0.10 26.79
N CYS A 454 12.22 0.10 26.78
CA CYS A 454 13.02 -0.38 27.92
C CYS A 454 12.79 0.41 29.23
N GLY A 455 12.16 1.59 29.15
CA GLY A 455 11.82 2.42 30.31
C GLY A 455 12.96 3.26 30.90
N GLN A 456 14.16 3.24 30.30
CA GLN A 456 15.35 3.90 30.85
C GLN A 456 15.33 5.43 30.74
N CYS A 457 14.97 5.99 29.56
CA CYS A 457 14.96 7.44 29.35
C CYS A 457 13.54 8.02 29.46
N VAL A 458 13.41 9.15 30.19
CA VAL A 458 12.12 9.81 30.42
C VAL A 458 11.43 10.25 29.12
N PRO A 459 12.12 10.85 28.13
CA PRO A 459 11.50 11.21 26.85
C PRO A 459 10.81 10.03 26.15
N CYS A 460 11.46 8.87 26.07
CA CYS A 460 10.85 7.67 25.47
C CYS A 460 9.71 7.13 26.34
N ARG A 461 9.98 6.83 27.63
CA ARG A 461 9.02 6.16 28.52
C ARG A 461 7.73 6.97 28.74
N VAL A 462 7.87 8.28 28.97
CA VAL A 462 6.74 9.16 29.32
C VAL A 462 6.26 9.95 28.11
N GLY A 463 7.19 10.46 27.28
CA GLY A 463 6.83 11.27 26.12
C GLY A 463 6.02 10.48 25.09
N LEU A 464 6.43 9.25 24.73
CA LEU A 464 5.66 8.44 23.78
C LEU A 464 4.26 8.11 24.32
N ARG A 465 4.13 7.84 25.63
CA ARG A 465 2.83 7.62 26.26
C ARG A 465 1.93 8.86 26.16
N GLN A 466 2.48 10.06 26.35
CA GLN A 466 1.70 11.29 26.19
C GLN A 466 1.25 11.50 24.73
N MET A 467 2.12 11.21 23.75
CA MET A 467 1.73 11.23 22.34
C MET A 467 0.61 10.22 22.05
N LEU A 468 0.68 9.02 22.62
CA LEU A 468 -0.33 7.98 22.45
C LEU A 468 -1.68 8.42 23.03
N ASN A 469 -1.70 8.96 24.25
CA ASN A 469 -2.91 9.48 24.87
C ASN A 469 -3.58 10.57 24.00
N ILE A 470 -2.79 11.43 23.36
CA ILE A 470 -3.32 12.45 22.43
C ILE A 470 -3.96 11.78 21.21
N LEU A 471 -3.29 10.81 20.59
CA LEU A 471 -3.83 10.09 19.44
C LEU A 471 -5.11 9.32 19.80
N GLU A 472 -5.16 8.71 20.98
CA GLU A 472 -6.38 8.06 21.51
C GLU A 472 -7.54 9.04 21.59
N ARG A 473 -7.34 10.22 22.19
CA ARG A 473 -8.36 11.29 22.22
C ARG A 473 -8.82 11.65 20.81
N ILE A 474 -7.90 11.88 19.87
CA ILE A 474 -8.25 12.23 18.49
C ILE A 474 -9.09 11.11 17.84
N THR A 475 -8.67 9.84 17.98
CA THR A 475 -9.42 8.70 17.43
C THR A 475 -10.78 8.47 18.09
N ASN A 476 -10.98 8.96 19.31
CA ASN A 476 -12.24 8.91 20.05
C ASN A 476 -13.12 10.16 19.86
N GLY A 477 -12.70 11.12 19.04
CA GLY A 477 -13.45 12.36 18.83
C GLY A 477 -13.31 13.40 19.94
N GLU A 478 -12.36 13.21 20.86
CA GLU A 478 -12.07 14.09 22.00
C GLU A 478 -10.84 14.98 21.76
N GLY A 479 -10.23 14.88 20.58
CA GLY A 479 -9.05 15.68 20.20
C GLY A 479 -9.35 17.17 20.07
N LYS A 480 -8.30 17.98 20.24
CA LYS A 480 -8.33 19.45 20.12
C LYS A 480 -7.31 19.93 19.08
N MET A 481 -7.49 21.13 18.52
CA MET A 481 -6.57 21.64 17.51
C MET A 481 -5.14 21.84 18.04
N GLU A 482 -5.00 22.21 19.31
CA GLU A 482 -3.71 22.39 19.99
C GLU A 482 -2.95 21.07 20.20
N ASP A 483 -3.65 19.93 20.11
CA ASP A 483 -3.03 18.61 20.20
C ASP A 483 -2.05 18.37 19.04
N LEU A 484 -2.31 18.94 17.86
CA LEU A 484 -1.45 18.77 16.68
C LEU A 484 -0.08 19.41 16.89
N ASP A 485 -0.05 20.62 17.44
CA ASP A 485 1.19 21.36 17.71
C ASP A 485 1.95 20.73 18.89
N THR A 486 1.20 20.19 19.87
CA THR A 486 1.75 19.43 20.99
C THR A 486 2.41 18.14 20.50
N LEU A 487 1.76 17.36 19.63
CA LEU A 487 2.33 16.15 19.04
C LEU A 487 3.62 16.44 18.29
N GLN A 488 3.63 17.51 17.47
CA GLN A 488 4.81 17.90 16.71
C GLN A 488 5.98 18.26 17.64
N THR A 489 5.74 19.16 18.60
CA THR A 489 6.77 19.64 19.53
C THR A 489 7.32 18.51 20.39
N LEU A 490 6.43 17.66 20.92
CA LEU A 490 6.81 16.53 21.75
C LEU A 490 7.59 15.48 20.96
N GLY A 491 7.15 15.16 19.74
CA GLY A 491 7.87 14.24 18.86
C GLY A 491 9.30 14.71 18.59
N GLU A 492 9.48 15.97 18.18
CA GLU A 492 10.82 16.52 17.94
C GLU A 492 11.72 16.53 19.19
N LEU A 493 11.14 16.78 20.37
CA LEU A 493 11.87 16.71 21.64
C LEU A 493 12.33 15.29 21.95
N ILE A 494 11.45 14.30 21.79
CA ILE A 494 11.77 12.89 22.04
C ILE A 494 12.89 12.43 21.10
N ILE A 495 12.84 12.81 19.82
CA ILE A 495 13.89 12.50 18.84
C ILE A 495 15.24 13.01 19.32
N LYS A 496 15.30 14.28 19.78
CA LYS A 496 16.57 14.93 20.18
C LYS A 496 17.11 14.46 21.53
N THR A 497 16.27 13.91 22.41
CA THR A 497 16.61 13.65 23.82
C THR A 497 16.57 12.17 24.21
N SER A 498 16.26 11.27 23.28
CA SER A 498 16.29 9.82 23.50
C SER A 498 17.69 9.24 23.39
N LEU A 499 18.00 8.28 24.26
CA LEU A 499 19.32 7.65 24.37
C LEU A 499 19.66 6.74 23.18
N CYS A 500 18.69 5.99 22.69
CA CYS A 500 18.88 4.95 21.68
C CYS A 500 18.04 5.19 20.43
N GLY A 501 18.34 4.44 19.36
CA GLY A 501 17.67 4.56 18.06
C GLY A 501 16.15 4.44 18.16
N LEU A 502 15.62 3.48 18.94
CA LEU A 502 14.18 3.28 19.11
C LEU A 502 13.47 4.56 19.57
N GLY A 503 13.95 5.19 20.65
CA GLY A 503 13.34 6.44 21.11
C GLY A 503 13.53 7.60 20.12
N GLN A 504 14.66 7.60 19.39
CA GLN A 504 14.95 8.61 18.37
C GLN A 504 14.09 8.48 17.10
N THR A 505 13.51 7.31 16.85
CA THR A 505 12.69 7.07 15.64
C THR A 505 11.23 6.79 15.94
N ALA A 506 10.86 6.42 17.18
CA ALA A 506 9.48 6.12 17.56
C ALA A 506 8.45 7.23 17.23
N PRO A 507 8.79 8.54 17.25
CA PRO A 507 7.86 9.58 16.82
C PRO A 507 7.62 9.66 15.30
N ASN A 508 8.43 9.01 14.46
CA ASN A 508 8.39 9.16 13.00
C ASN A 508 7.02 8.83 12.36
N PRO A 509 6.29 7.76 12.76
CA PRO A 509 4.97 7.49 12.19
C PRO A 509 4.04 8.68 12.40
N VAL A 510 4.05 9.26 13.61
CA VAL A 510 3.20 10.40 13.98
C VAL A 510 3.60 11.68 13.25
N LEU A 511 4.90 11.99 13.20
CA LEU A 511 5.40 13.21 12.55
C LEU A 511 5.21 13.16 11.03
N SER A 512 5.45 12.00 10.40
CA SER A 512 5.24 11.83 8.97
C SER A 512 3.75 11.91 8.60
N THR A 513 2.85 11.32 9.38
CA THR A 513 1.40 11.43 9.12
C THR A 513 0.85 12.82 9.40
N LEU A 514 1.34 13.52 10.43
CA LEU A 514 1.01 14.94 10.66
C LEU A 514 1.46 15.82 9.50
N LYS A 515 2.63 15.55 8.91
CA LYS A 515 3.19 16.31 7.79
C LYS A 515 2.39 16.10 6.50
N TYR A 516 2.07 14.85 6.17
CA TYR A 516 1.51 14.50 4.85
C TYR A 516 -0.01 14.32 4.84
N PHE A 517 -0.63 14.08 5.99
CA PHE A 517 -2.06 13.74 6.12
C PHE A 517 -2.75 14.55 7.22
N ARG A 518 -2.30 15.80 7.45
CA ARG A 518 -2.88 16.72 8.47
C ARG A 518 -4.39 16.85 8.34
N ASP A 519 -4.91 16.85 7.11
CA ASP A 519 -6.35 16.95 6.85
C ASP A 519 -7.14 15.80 7.48
N GLU A 520 -6.58 14.59 7.58
CA GLU A 520 -7.25 13.49 8.28
C GLU A 520 -7.33 13.76 9.79
N TYR A 521 -6.30 14.35 10.40
CA TYR A 521 -6.34 14.76 11.81
C TYR A 521 -7.39 15.84 12.05
N ILE A 522 -7.47 16.84 11.16
CA ILE A 522 -8.46 17.91 11.23
C ILE A 522 -9.87 17.33 11.11
N ALA A 523 -10.11 16.40 10.19
CA ALA A 523 -11.41 15.73 10.05
C ALA A 523 -11.83 14.98 11.34
N HIS A 524 -10.89 14.35 12.05
CA HIS A 524 -11.20 13.70 13.33
C HIS A 524 -11.52 14.71 14.43
N ILE A 525 -10.85 15.86 14.44
CA ILE A 525 -10.98 16.89 15.49
C ILE A 525 -12.22 17.76 15.27
N VAL A 526 -12.40 18.29 14.05
CA VAL A 526 -13.42 19.28 13.70
C VAL A 526 -14.70 18.60 13.24
N ASP A 527 -14.60 17.74 12.22
CA ASP A 527 -15.77 17.11 11.60
C ASP A 527 -16.28 15.90 12.40
N LYS A 528 -15.52 15.49 13.43
CA LYS A 528 -15.75 14.24 14.20
C LYS A 528 -15.97 13.04 13.28
N ARG A 529 -15.20 12.99 12.19
CA ARG A 529 -15.35 12.02 11.12
C ARG A 529 -14.01 11.32 10.84
N CYS A 530 -14.07 10.04 10.50
CA CYS A 530 -12.91 9.29 10.04
C CYS A 530 -12.98 9.10 8.52
N PRO A 531 -12.20 9.80 7.68
CA PRO A 531 -12.31 9.66 6.22
C PRO A 531 -12.17 8.22 5.71
N ALA A 532 -11.33 7.42 6.36
CA ALA A 532 -11.14 6.00 6.06
C ALA A 532 -12.27 5.09 6.58
N GLY A 533 -13.00 5.51 7.63
CA GLY A 533 -14.12 4.76 8.20
C GLY A 533 -13.71 3.59 9.11
N VAL A 534 -12.63 3.74 9.89
CA VAL A 534 -12.11 2.69 10.78
C VAL A 534 -12.16 3.05 12.27
N CYS A 535 -12.13 4.34 12.63
CA CYS A 535 -12.22 4.80 14.02
C CYS A 535 -13.69 4.75 14.47
N ALA A 536 -14.13 3.60 15.00
CA ALA A 536 -15.54 3.32 15.32
C ALA A 536 -16.20 4.32 16.29
N ALA A 537 -15.41 5.00 17.15
CA ALA A 537 -15.93 6.02 18.06
C ALA A 537 -16.48 7.27 17.34
N LEU A 538 -16.13 7.48 16.06
CA LEU A 538 -16.51 8.67 15.29
C LEU A 538 -17.78 8.49 14.45
N PHE A 539 -18.34 7.29 14.35
CA PHE A 539 -19.53 7.06 13.54
C PHE A 539 -20.30 5.82 13.99
N TYR A 540 -21.62 5.81 13.74
CA TYR A 540 -22.44 4.64 14.06
C TYR A 540 -22.25 3.51 13.04
N ALA A 541 -22.21 3.84 11.74
CA ALA A 541 -22.00 2.88 10.66
C ALA A 541 -21.05 3.40 9.57
N PRO A 542 -20.22 2.54 8.94
CA PRO A 542 -19.29 2.98 7.89
C PRO A 542 -19.99 3.64 6.69
N CYS A 543 -21.18 3.17 6.32
CA CYS A 543 -21.96 3.71 5.22
C CYS A 543 -22.42 5.16 5.47
N GLN A 544 -22.75 5.51 6.72
CA GLN A 544 -23.05 6.88 7.14
C GLN A 544 -21.78 7.73 7.08
N ASN A 545 -20.67 7.24 7.65
CA ASN A 545 -19.39 7.92 7.61
C ASN A 545 -18.85 8.12 6.19
N ALA A 546 -19.20 7.24 5.24
CA ALA A 546 -18.79 7.36 3.84
C ALA A 546 -19.62 8.41 3.07
N CYS A 547 -20.81 8.78 3.56
CA CYS A 547 -21.68 9.70 2.84
C CYS A 547 -21.16 11.14 2.92
N PRO A 548 -20.84 11.80 1.79
CA PRO A 548 -20.43 13.20 1.82
C PRO A 548 -21.57 14.16 2.18
N ALA A 549 -22.83 13.75 1.95
CA ALA A 549 -24.00 14.53 2.29
C ALA A 549 -24.51 14.29 3.73
N GLY A 550 -23.86 13.44 4.51
CA GLY A 550 -24.24 13.18 5.91
C GLY A 550 -25.58 12.46 6.11
N VAL A 551 -26.19 11.88 5.07
CA VAL A 551 -27.39 11.05 5.24
C VAL A 551 -27.05 9.77 6.02
N ASP A 552 -28.06 9.11 6.59
CA ASP A 552 -27.92 7.89 7.39
C ASP A 552 -28.46 6.63 6.67
N PRO A 553 -27.63 5.95 5.85
CA PRO A 553 -28.01 4.69 5.22
C PRO A 553 -28.36 3.58 6.16
N ALA A 554 -27.71 3.48 7.32
CA ALA A 554 -28.00 2.38 8.24
C ALA A 554 -29.45 2.45 8.71
N ARG A 555 -29.91 3.66 9.07
CA ARG A 555 -31.28 3.87 9.52
C ARG A 555 -32.31 3.70 8.41
N TYR A 556 -32.13 4.32 7.24
CA TYR A 556 -33.14 4.19 6.18
C TYR A 556 -33.19 2.80 5.56
N VAL A 557 -32.07 2.07 5.46
CA VAL A 557 -32.07 0.67 4.99
C VAL A 557 -32.85 -0.21 5.94
N THR A 558 -32.65 -0.03 7.26
CA THR A 558 -33.40 -0.76 8.29
C THR A 558 -34.91 -0.50 8.16
N LEU A 559 -35.30 0.78 8.03
CA LEU A 559 -36.71 1.16 7.88
C LEU A 559 -37.36 0.56 6.62
N VAL A 560 -36.66 0.57 5.48
CA VAL A 560 -37.16 -0.11 4.26
C VAL A 560 -37.30 -1.61 4.49
N GLY A 561 -36.34 -2.25 5.16
CA GLY A 561 -36.42 -3.66 5.52
C GLY A 561 -37.61 -4.02 6.42
N GLU A 562 -38.06 -3.06 7.25
CA GLU A 562 -39.27 -3.17 8.07
C GLU A 562 -40.57 -2.81 7.32
N GLY A 563 -40.50 -2.43 6.04
CA GLY A 563 -41.64 -1.96 5.25
C GLY A 563 -42.05 -0.50 5.51
N LYS A 564 -41.26 0.25 6.28
CA LYS A 564 -41.49 1.66 6.65
C LYS A 564 -40.87 2.64 5.64
N VAL A 565 -41.36 2.56 4.40
CA VAL A 565 -40.86 3.35 3.27
C VAL A 565 -41.02 4.87 3.50
N PRO A 566 -42.16 5.38 4.01
CA PRO A 566 -42.31 6.81 4.29
C PRO A 566 -41.27 7.35 5.28
N GLU A 567 -41.03 6.61 6.36
CA GLU A 567 -40.08 6.98 7.41
C GLU A 567 -38.64 6.99 6.86
N ALA A 568 -38.29 6.02 6.01
CA ALA A 568 -37.00 5.98 5.34
C ALA A 568 -36.73 7.23 4.48
N TYR A 569 -37.75 7.70 3.75
CA TYR A 569 -37.68 8.96 3.00
C TYR A 569 -37.37 10.14 3.92
N TYR A 570 -38.11 10.30 5.03
CA TYR A 570 -37.89 11.41 5.95
C TYR A 570 -36.51 11.38 6.60
N VAL A 571 -35.97 10.19 6.91
CA VAL A 571 -34.59 10.04 7.40
C VAL A 571 -33.56 10.55 6.38
N HIS A 572 -33.75 10.28 5.09
CA HIS A 572 -32.85 10.84 4.06
C HIS A 572 -32.97 12.37 3.99
N MET A 573 -34.20 12.88 4.05
CA MET A 573 -34.52 14.31 4.00
C MET A 573 -33.96 15.12 5.18
N GLU A 574 -33.53 14.48 6.28
CA GLU A 574 -32.86 15.16 7.40
C GLU A 574 -31.61 15.92 6.94
N ASN A 575 -30.85 15.38 5.97
CA ASN A 575 -29.58 15.95 5.51
C ASN A 575 -29.49 16.19 4.00
N ASN A 576 -30.34 15.57 3.18
CA ASN A 576 -30.38 15.84 1.75
C ASN A 576 -31.80 15.77 1.16
N PRO A 577 -32.31 16.86 0.54
CA PRO A 577 -33.65 16.92 0.00
C PRO A 577 -33.84 16.30 -1.40
N PHE A 578 -32.82 15.62 -1.94
CA PHE A 578 -32.83 15.01 -3.28
C PHE A 578 -32.69 13.47 -3.26
N PRO A 579 -33.55 12.71 -2.55
CA PRO A 579 -33.45 11.25 -2.51
C PRO A 579 -33.62 10.57 -3.87
N ALA A 580 -34.55 11.03 -4.73
CA ALA A 580 -34.82 10.40 -6.02
C ALA A 580 -33.71 10.66 -7.04
N SER A 581 -33.17 11.88 -7.08
CA SER A 581 -31.98 12.19 -7.89
C SER A 581 -30.75 11.42 -7.36
N CYS A 582 -30.51 11.43 -6.05
CA CYS A 582 -29.40 10.69 -5.46
C CYS A 582 -29.50 9.17 -5.70
N ALA A 583 -30.70 8.60 -5.77
CA ALA A 583 -30.89 7.19 -6.09
C ALA A 583 -30.43 6.81 -7.50
N ARG A 584 -30.26 7.79 -8.41
CA ARG A 584 -29.89 7.55 -9.81
C ARG A 584 -28.44 7.91 -10.09
N VAL A 585 -28.00 9.08 -9.63
CA VAL A 585 -26.69 9.63 -10.03
C VAL A 585 -25.64 9.59 -8.93
N CYS A 586 -25.99 9.17 -7.71
CA CYS A 586 -25.00 9.09 -6.63
C CYS A 586 -23.95 8.01 -6.96
N PRO A 587 -22.66 8.28 -6.71
CA PRO A 587 -21.58 7.28 -6.85
C PRO A 587 -21.60 6.16 -5.81
N ALA A 588 -22.65 6.08 -4.99
CA ALA A 588 -22.86 5.09 -3.95
C ALA A 588 -21.67 4.91 -2.98
N PHE A 589 -21.09 6.02 -2.49
CA PHE A 589 -19.96 5.99 -1.55
C PHE A 589 -20.20 5.08 -0.33
N CYS A 590 -21.44 4.98 0.12
CA CYS A 590 -21.88 4.11 1.21
C CYS A 590 -21.71 2.61 0.92
N GLU A 591 -21.85 2.19 -0.33
CA GLU A 591 -21.71 0.78 -0.73
C GLU A 591 -20.24 0.35 -0.75
N LYS A 592 -19.35 1.24 -1.21
CA LYS A 592 -17.89 1.03 -1.23
C LYS A 592 -17.25 0.82 0.15
N LYS A 593 -17.99 1.14 1.21
CA LYS A 593 -17.56 1.00 2.62
C LYS A 593 -18.46 0.03 3.39
N CYS A 594 -19.32 -0.71 2.69
CA CYS A 594 -20.28 -1.60 3.34
C CYS A 594 -19.54 -2.76 4.01
N ASN A 595 -19.77 -2.97 5.31
CA ASN A 595 -19.16 -4.10 6.02
C ASN A 595 -19.59 -5.47 5.47
N ARG A 596 -20.71 -5.54 4.75
CA ARG A 596 -21.22 -6.80 4.18
C ARG A 596 -20.33 -7.36 3.06
N GLU A 597 -19.58 -6.49 2.36
CA GLU A 597 -18.58 -6.87 1.35
C GLU A 597 -17.50 -7.82 1.90
N LYS A 598 -17.28 -7.85 3.21
CA LYS A 598 -16.34 -8.79 3.86
C LYS A 598 -16.85 -10.24 3.90
N PHE A 599 -18.14 -10.47 3.61
CA PHE A 599 -18.77 -11.78 3.65
C PHE A 599 -19.20 -12.23 2.25
N ASP A 600 -19.91 -11.36 1.53
CA ASP A 600 -20.37 -11.60 0.16
C ASP A 600 -20.30 -10.32 -0.70
N GLU A 601 -21.32 -9.47 -0.67
CA GLU A 601 -21.42 -8.27 -1.50
C GLU A 601 -21.93 -7.06 -0.72
N ALA A 602 -21.69 -5.86 -1.24
CA ALA A 602 -22.24 -4.66 -0.64
C ALA A 602 -23.78 -4.64 -0.75
N ILE A 603 -24.45 -4.13 0.28
CA ILE A 603 -25.89 -3.85 0.18
C ILE A 603 -26.10 -2.81 -0.93
N ALA A 604 -27.05 -3.04 -1.83
CA ALA A 604 -27.46 -2.12 -2.89
C ALA A 604 -28.24 -0.90 -2.33
N ILE A 605 -27.57 -0.11 -1.49
CA ILE A 605 -28.10 1.07 -0.79
C ILE A 605 -28.68 2.10 -1.76
N ARG A 606 -28.07 2.30 -2.95
CA ARG A 606 -28.56 3.22 -3.98
C ARG A 606 -29.90 2.74 -4.56
N GLU A 607 -30.05 1.44 -4.82
CA GLU A 607 -31.32 0.87 -5.27
C GLU A 607 -32.39 0.90 -4.18
N ILE A 608 -32.03 0.64 -2.91
CA ILE A 608 -32.94 0.82 -1.77
C ILE A 608 -33.41 2.27 -1.67
N LYS A 609 -32.52 3.23 -1.91
CA LYS A 609 -32.87 4.66 -1.96
C LYS A 609 -33.89 4.97 -3.05
N ARG A 610 -33.82 4.26 -4.19
CA ARG A 610 -34.76 4.39 -5.29
C ARG A 610 -36.18 4.01 -4.87
N ILE A 611 -36.35 3.02 -4.00
CA ILE A 611 -37.67 2.58 -3.51
C ILE A 611 -38.42 3.75 -2.86
N PHE A 612 -37.81 4.40 -1.86
CA PHE A 612 -38.47 5.50 -1.16
C PHE A 612 -38.41 6.82 -1.94
N GLY A 613 -37.39 7.03 -2.78
CA GLY A 613 -37.34 8.17 -3.69
C GLY A 613 -38.51 8.16 -4.68
N ASP A 614 -38.74 7.03 -5.35
CA ASP A 614 -39.82 6.89 -6.34
C ASP A 614 -41.21 6.84 -5.69
N TRP A 615 -41.33 6.28 -4.48
CA TRP A 615 -42.53 6.43 -3.66
C TRP A 615 -42.81 7.91 -3.37
N ALA A 616 -41.81 8.69 -2.99
CA ALA A 616 -41.98 10.09 -2.65
C ALA A 616 -42.40 10.92 -3.87
N LEU A 617 -41.96 10.59 -5.09
CA LEU A 617 -42.44 11.29 -6.29
C LEU A 617 -43.96 11.18 -6.47
N LYS A 618 -44.56 10.07 -6.06
CA LYS A 618 -45.98 9.74 -6.27
C LYS A 618 -46.87 10.06 -5.07
N GLU A 619 -46.44 9.68 -3.88
CA GLU A 619 -47.32 9.54 -2.71
C GLU A 619 -46.98 10.49 -1.55
N ALA A 620 -45.76 11.02 -1.47
CA ALA A 620 -45.38 11.82 -0.30
C ALA A 620 -46.21 13.12 -0.21
N PRO A 621 -46.61 13.58 0.99
CA PRO A 621 -47.32 14.84 1.11
C PRO A 621 -46.42 16.03 0.72
N PRO A 622 -47.00 17.17 0.30
CA PRO A 622 -46.24 18.39 0.07
C PRO A 622 -45.70 18.94 1.40
N TRP A 623 -44.60 19.69 1.33
CA TRP A 623 -44.05 20.36 2.50
C TRP A 623 -44.77 21.67 2.76
N GLU A 624 -45.36 21.86 3.94
CA GLU A 624 -46.04 23.14 4.25
C GLU A 624 -45.02 24.30 4.37
N PRO A 625 -45.35 25.49 3.85
CA PRO A 625 -44.61 26.72 4.14
C PRO A 625 -44.64 27.09 5.64
N PRO A 626 -43.67 27.88 6.12
CA PRO A 626 -43.69 28.40 7.49
C PRO A 626 -44.93 29.29 7.72
N LYS A 627 -45.73 28.98 8.76
CA LYS A 627 -46.97 29.71 9.09
C LYS A 627 -46.71 31.15 9.54
N GLU A 628 -45.66 31.33 10.34
CA GLU A 628 -45.18 32.64 10.81
C GLU A 628 -43.74 32.82 10.34
N PRO A 629 -43.52 33.22 9.08
CA PRO A 629 -42.17 33.37 8.55
C PRO A 629 -41.43 34.48 9.30
N LYS A 630 -40.15 34.24 9.55
CA LYS A 630 -39.20 35.23 10.04
C LYS A 630 -39.15 36.44 9.11
N LYS A 631 -38.89 37.61 9.69
CA LYS A 631 -38.87 38.89 8.93
C LYS A 631 -37.58 39.03 8.14
N GLU A 632 -36.53 38.41 8.64
CA GLU A 632 -35.18 38.42 8.08
C GLU A 632 -35.19 37.78 6.69
N ARG A 633 -34.65 38.51 5.71
CA ARG A 633 -34.63 38.07 4.31
C ARG A 633 -33.29 37.43 3.98
N VAL A 634 -33.34 36.23 3.42
CA VAL A 634 -32.15 35.48 3.01
C VAL A 634 -32.17 35.29 1.49
N ALA A 635 -31.11 35.73 0.83
CA ALA A 635 -30.90 35.49 -0.59
C ALA A 635 -29.97 34.29 -0.82
N ILE A 636 -30.25 33.53 -1.86
CA ILE A 636 -29.46 32.39 -2.27
C ILE A 636 -29.11 32.55 -3.75
N ILE A 637 -27.84 32.47 -4.11
CA ILE A 637 -27.38 32.59 -5.49
C ILE A 637 -27.05 31.19 -6.02
N GLY A 638 -27.77 30.78 -7.06
CA GLY A 638 -27.70 29.46 -7.69
C GLY A 638 -28.81 28.52 -7.22
N ALA A 639 -29.57 27.96 -8.15
CA ALA A 639 -30.60 26.94 -7.93
C ALA A 639 -30.06 25.52 -8.21
N GLY A 640 -28.78 25.28 -7.94
CA GLY A 640 -28.18 23.95 -7.93
C GLY A 640 -28.50 23.15 -6.65
N PRO A 641 -27.95 21.93 -6.49
CA PRO A 641 -28.22 21.08 -5.33
C PRO A 641 -27.91 21.77 -3.99
N ALA A 642 -26.80 22.51 -3.90
CA ALA A 642 -26.42 23.22 -2.69
C ALA A 642 -27.38 24.37 -2.35
N GLY A 643 -27.71 25.21 -3.33
CA GLY A 643 -28.61 26.37 -3.14
C GLY A 643 -30.04 25.95 -2.81
N LEU A 644 -30.59 24.98 -3.54
CA LEU A 644 -31.92 24.43 -3.26
C LEU A 644 -31.99 23.70 -1.92
N SER A 645 -30.93 22.99 -1.52
CA SER A 645 -30.88 22.37 -0.19
C SER A 645 -30.85 23.42 0.92
N CYS A 646 -30.01 24.46 0.77
CA CYS A 646 -29.98 25.58 1.69
C CYS A 646 -31.36 26.24 1.82
N ALA A 647 -32.03 26.49 0.68
CA ALA A 647 -33.37 27.06 0.66
C ALA A 647 -34.38 26.19 1.39
N PHE A 648 -34.40 24.88 1.10
CA PHE A 648 -35.27 23.92 1.76
C PHE A 648 -35.11 23.96 3.28
N TYR A 649 -33.89 23.82 3.79
CA TYR A 649 -33.66 23.80 5.25
C TYR A 649 -33.92 25.16 5.91
N LEU A 650 -33.66 26.28 5.22
CA LEU A 650 -34.03 27.61 5.73
C LEU A 650 -35.54 27.75 5.93
N THR A 651 -36.38 27.17 5.05
CA THR A 651 -37.84 27.16 5.30
C THR A 651 -38.20 26.36 6.54
N ARG A 652 -37.50 25.26 6.83
CA ARG A 652 -37.71 24.46 8.05
C ARG A 652 -37.30 25.21 9.32
N LEU A 653 -36.37 26.15 9.19
CA LEU A 653 -35.96 27.09 10.25
C LEU A 653 -36.85 28.35 10.36
N GLY A 654 -37.92 28.42 9.56
CA GLY A 654 -38.91 29.50 9.58
C GLY A 654 -38.62 30.67 8.66
N TYR A 655 -37.58 30.62 7.82
CA TYR A 655 -37.26 31.70 6.88
C TYR A 655 -38.05 31.55 5.56
N LYS A 656 -38.16 32.65 4.81
CA LYS A 656 -38.68 32.66 3.44
C LYS A 656 -37.56 33.05 2.46
N PRO A 657 -36.70 32.10 2.06
CA PRO A 657 -35.55 32.39 1.22
C PRO A 657 -35.96 32.68 -0.23
N VAL A 658 -35.17 33.54 -0.90
CA VAL A 658 -35.30 33.82 -2.33
C VAL A 658 -34.07 33.28 -3.05
N VAL A 659 -34.27 32.37 -4.00
CA VAL A 659 -33.23 31.78 -4.83
C VAL A 659 -33.17 32.50 -6.17
N PHE A 660 -31.98 32.99 -6.52
CA PHE A 660 -31.68 33.66 -7.78
C PHE A 660 -30.87 32.72 -8.67
N GLU A 661 -31.38 32.42 -9.86
CA GLU A 661 -30.75 31.52 -10.82
C GLU A 661 -30.55 32.23 -12.15
N ALA A 662 -29.31 32.18 -12.66
CA ALA A 662 -28.95 32.81 -13.92
C ALA A 662 -29.54 32.08 -15.13
N LEU A 663 -29.75 30.77 -15.02
CA LEU A 663 -30.31 29.92 -16.06
C LEU A 663 -31.84 30.07 -16.16
N PRO A 664 -32.43 29.69 -17.31
CA PRO A 664 -33.89 29.66 -17.49
C PRO A 664 -34.58 28.50 -16.74
N VAL A 665 -33.82 27.66 -16.03
CA VAL A 665 -34.29 26.45 -15.34
C VAL A 665 -33.56 26.27 -14.02
N ALA A 666 -34.21 25.64 -13.04
CA ALA A 666 -33.58 25.25 -11.77
C ALA A 666 -32.96 23.84 -11.85
N GLY A 667 -32.15 23.49 -10.86
CA GLY A 667 -31.42 22.21 -10.75
C GLY A 667 -29.92 22.34 -11.01
N GLY A 668 -29.45 23.48 -11.53
CA GLY A 668 -28.03 23.75 -11.79
C GLY A 668 -27.36 22.62 -12.58
N MET A 669 -26.17 22.19 -12.16
CA MET A 669 -25.43 21.11 -12.83
C MET A 669 -26.16 19.75 -12.85
N MET A 670 -27.12 19.48 -11.96
CA MET A 670 -27.94 18.26 -12.06
C MET A 670 -28.87 18.31 -13.28
N ARG A 671 -29.36 19.51 -13.64
CA ARG A 671 -30.25 19.73 -14.79
C ARG A 671 -29.48 19.86 -16.10
N VAL A 672 -28.35 20.57 -16.10
CA VAL A 672 -27.64 20.91 -17.35
C VAL A 672 -26.40 20.06 -17.62
N GLY A 673 -25.82 19.44 -16.59
CA GLY A 673 -24.59 18.67 -16.71
C GLY A 673 -24.79 17.15 -16.79
N ILE A 674 -25.97 16.64 -16.43
CA ILE A 674 -26.28 15.21 -16.43
C ILE A 674 -27.30 14.94 -17.54
N PRO A 675 -27.03 14.01 -18.48
CA PRO A 675 -27.99 13.62 -19.51
C PRO A 675 -29.27 12.97 -18.96
N ASP A 676 -30.35 13.06 -19.74
CA ASP A 676 -31.69 12.56 -19.41
C ASP A 676 -31.75 11.04 -19.14
N TYR A 677 -30.94 10.25 -19.85
CA TYR A 677 -30.86 8.80 -19.66
C TYR A 677 -30.25 8.39 -18.32
N ARG A 678 -29.53 9.31 -17.64
CA ARG A 678 -29.01 9.09 -16.27
C ARG A 678 -29.90 9.71 -15.21
N LEU A 679 -30.35 10.93 -15.45
CA LEU A 679 -31.28 11.65 -14.57
C LEU A 679 -32.46 12.21 -15.37
N PRO A 680 -33.60 11.49 -15.39
CA PRO A 680 -34.79 11.93 -16.10
C PRO A 680 -35.24 13.33 -15.64
N PRO A 681 -35.58 14.24 -16.57
CA PRO A 681 -35.91 15.62 -16.19
C PRO A 681 -37.10 15.75 -15.26
N ASP A 682 -38.14 14.94 -15.49
CA ASP A 682 -39.39 14.87 -14.72
C ASP A 682 -39.16 14.47 -13.25
N VAL A 683 -38.20 13.57 -13.01
CA VAL A 683 -37.80 13.17 -11.65
C VAL A 683 -37.23 14.36 -10.89
N LEU A 684 -36.30 15.10 -11.51
CA LEU A 684 -35.68 16.26 -10.87
C LEU A 684 -36.67 17.42 -10.74
N ASP A 685 -37.54 17.65 -11.73
CA ASP A 685 -38.56 18.71 -11.68
C ASP A 685 -39.49 18.50 -10.48
N ARG A 686 -39.93 17.26 -10.25
CA ARG A 686 -40.81 16.95 -9.12
C ARG A 686 -40.14 17.14 -7.76
N GLU A 687 -38.83 16.86 -7.63
CA GLU A 687 -38.09 17.16 -6.40
C GLU A 687 -37.93 18.67 -6.18
N ILE A 688 -37.65 19.43 -7.24
CA ILE A 688 -37.55 20.90 -7.17
C ILE A 688 -38.91 21.50 -6.78
N GLU A 689 -40.00 21.08 -7.42
CA GLU A 689 -41.36 21.52 -7.09
C GLU A 689 -41.66 21.34 -5.60
N ARG A 690 -41.35 20.18 -5.02
CA ARG A 690 -41.52 19.93 -3.58
C ARG A 690 -40.72 20.89 -2.70
N ILE A 691 -39.52 21.27 -3.12
CA ILE A 691 -38.70 22.28 -2.41
C ILE A 691 -39.35 23.66 -2.52
N LEU A 692 -39.93 24.01 -3.67
CA LEU A 692 -40.63 25.28 -3.86
C LEU A 692 -41.94 25.34 -3.05
N GLU A 693 -42.71 24.25 -3.03
CA GLU A 693 -43.91 24.07 -2.20
C GLU A 693 -43.63 24.32 -0.71
N ALA A 694 -42.40 24.05 -0.25
CA ALA A 694 -41.93 24.32 1.12
C ALA A 694 -41.84 25.81 1.49
N GLY A 695 -42.12 26.73 0.55
CA GLY A 695 -42.13 28.18 0.76
C GLY A 695 -40.90 28.92 0.21
N VAL A 696 -40.17 28.30 -0.72
CA VAL A 696 -39.01 28.91 -1.39
C VAL A 696 -39.47 29.74 -2.59
N GLU A 697 -39.04 31.00 -2.67
CA GLU A 697 -39.25 31.84 -3.86
C GLU A 697 -38.08 31.63 -4.85
N LEU A 698 -38.38 31.42 -6.13
CA LEU A 698 -37.37 31.19 -7.16
C LEU A 698 -37.47 32.24 -8.27
N LYS A 699 -36.34 32.86 -8.62
CA LYS A 699 -36.19 33.83 -9.71
C LYS A 699 -35.21 33.28 -10.74
N LEU A 700 -35.74 32.79 -11.85
CA LEU A 700 -34.98 32.32 -13.01
C LEU A 700 -34.56 33.48 -13.91
N ASN A 701 -33.57 33.26 -14.78
CA ASN A 701 -32.99 34.29 -15.65
C ASN A 701 -32.50 35.54 -14.89
N HIS A 702 -32.09 35.36 -13.64
CA HIS A 702 -31.66 36.42 -12.75
C HIS A 702 -30.21 36.18 -12.33
N LYS A 703 -29.28 36.70 -13.14
CA LYS A 703 -27.86 36.68 -12.81
C LYS A 703 -27.56 37.78 -11.79
N VAL A 704 -26.93 37.41 -10.69
CA VAL A 704 -26.42 38.36 -9.69
C VAL A 704 -24.95 38.64 -9.98
N ASP A 705 -24.64 39.83 -10.51
CA ASP A 705 -23.26 40.24 -10.81
C ASP A 705 -22.54 40.87 -9.62
N ASN A 706 -23.29 41.39 -8.63
CA ASN A 706 -22.72 42.07 -7.45
C ASN A 706 -23.49 41.70 -6.18
N LEU A 707 -22.81 41.11 -5.20
CA LEU A 707 -23.40 40.73 -3.91
C LEU A 707 -23.97 41.92 -3.13
N GLN A 708 -23.35 43.11 -3.25
CA GLN A 708 -23.79 44.30 -2.52
C GLN A 708 -25.23 44.70 -2.88
N SER A 709 -25.64 44.50 -4.13
CA SER A 709 -27.00 44.80 -4.58
C SER A 709 -28.08 44.08 -3.78
N LEU A 710 -27.81 42.84 -3.35
CA LEU A 710 -28.75 42.08 -2.52
C LEU A 710 -28.83 42.65 -1.09
N PHE A 711 -27.71 43.06 -0.51
CA PHE A 711 -27.75 43.72 0.80
C PHE A 711 -28.50 45.06 0.75
N ASP A 712 -28.32 45.82 -0.34
CA ASP A 712 -29.03 47.07 -0.58
C ASP A 712 -30.54 46.86 -0.80
N GLU A 713 -30.94 45.70 -1.36
CA GLU A 713 -32.34 45.25 -1.47
C GLU A 713 -32.95 44.76 -0.14
N GLY A 714 -32.18 44.79 0.96
CA GLY A 714 -32.61 44.44 2.30
C GLY A 714 -32.53 42.95 2.63
N TYR A 715 -31.70 42.18 1.94
CA TYR A 715 -31.32 40.83 2.39
C TYR A 715 -30.25 40.92 3.48
N GLU A 716 -30.44 40.20 4.58
CA GLU A 716 -29.54 40.22 5.74
C GLU A 716 -28.43 39.16 5.65
N ALA A 717 -28.67 38.11 4.86
CA ALA A 717 -27.70 37.05 4.61
C ALA A 717 -27.78 36.60 3.14
N VAL A 718 -26.61 36.25 2.59
CA VAL A 718 -26.47 35.73 1.23
C VAL A 718 -25.70 34.43 1.25
N PHE A 719 -26.28 33.36 0.71
CA PHE A 719 -25.59 32.10 0.46
C PHE A 719 -25.24 31.98 -1.03
N VAL A 720 -23.98 31.61 -1.34
CA VAL A 720 -23.50 31.48 -2.72
C VAL A 720 -23.25 30.02 -3.05
N GLY A 721 -24.08 29.45 -3.92
CA GLY A 721 -24.09 28.04 -4.31
C GLY A 721 -24.12 27.85 -5.83
N VAL A 722 -23.33 28.63 -6.57
CA VAL A 722 -23.38 28.72 -8.04
C VAL A 722 -22.91 27.48 -8.80
N GLY A 723 -22.23 26.53 -8.15
CA GLY A 723 -21.73 25.30 -8.80
C GLY A 723 -20.56 25.53 -9.77
N ALA A 724 -20.06 24.44 -10.37
CA ALA A 724 -18.91 24.45 -11.28
C ALA A 724 -19.38 24.37 -12.76
N HIS A 725 -19.70 25.53 -13.36
CA HIS A 725 -20.22 25.63 -14.72
C HIS A 725 -19.15 25.89 -15.81
N SER A 726 -17.87 25.89 -15.44
CA SER A 726 -16.75 26.22 -16.32
C SER A 726 -16.03 24.97 -16.79
N SER A 727 -15.80 24.86 -18.10
CA SER A 727 -15.02 23.79 -18.71
C SER A 727 -13.51 24.02 -18.56
N TYR A 728 -12.74 22.94 -18.53
CA TYR A 728 -11.29 23.01 -18.73
C TYR A 728 -10.96 23.20 -20.21
N LYS A 729 -10.02 24.11 -20.50
CA LYS A 729 -9.47 24.29 -21.85
C LYS A 729 -8.40 23.25 -22.17
N LEU A 730 -8.27 22.88 -23.44
CA LEU A 730 -7.27 21.93 -23.92
C LEU A 730 -5.88 22.58 -24.01
N ASN A 731 -5.84 23.89 -24.26
CA ASN A 731 -4.66 24.70 -24.49
C ASN A 731 -3.80 24.16 -25.65
N VAL A 732 -4.44 23.78 -26.76
CA VAL A 732 -3.78 23.34 -28.00
C VAL A 732 -4.12 24.28 -29.15
N PRO A 733 -3.25 24.44 -30.17
CA PRO A 733 -3.57 25.24 -31.34
C PRO A 733 -4.85 24.75 -32.02
N GLY A 734 -5.73 25.68 -32.41
CA GLY A 734 -7.00 25.40 -33.04
C GLY A 734 -8.17 25.07 -32.10
N GLU A 735 -8.00 25.18 -30.77
CA GLU A 735 -9.09 24.89 -29.81
C GLU A 735 -10.31 25.81 -29.95
N ASP A 736 -10.13 27.02 -30.50
CA ASP A 736 -11.21 28.01 -30.69
C ASP A 736 -11.87 27.90 -32.09
N LEU A 737 -11.52 26.89 -32.89
CA LEU A 737 -12.14 26.68 -34.20
C LEU A 737 -13.63 26.34 -34.07
N PRO A 738 -14.49 26.86 -34.97
CA PRO A 738 -15.88 26.42 -35.07
C PRO A 738 -15.98 24.90 -35.18
N GLY A 739 -16.91 24.31 -34.41
CA GLY A 739 -17.10 22.86 -34.28
C GLY A 739 -16.31 22.19 -33.15
N VAL A 740 -15.43 22.92 -32.45
CA VAL A 740 -14.89 22.49 -31.15
C VAL A 740 -15.84 22.92 -30.04
N TYR A 741 -16.29 21.94 -29.24
CA TYR A 741 -17.15 22.19 -28.09
C TYR A 741 -16.43 21.83 -26.80
N HIS A 742 -16.62 22.62 -25.75
CA HIS A 742 -16.21 22.22 -24.42
C HIS A 742 -17.30 21.35 -23.77
N GLY A 743 -16.93 20.28 -23.07
CA GLY A 743 -17.86 19.24 -22.62
C GLY A 743 -19.03 19.74 -21.76
N ILE A 744 -18.80 20.66 -20.81
CA ILE A 744 -19.89 21.20 -19.97
C ILE A 744 -20.81 22.10 -20.79
N ASP A 745 -20.25 22.87 -21.72
CA ASP A 745 -21.03 23.77 -22.60
C ASP A 745 -21.90 22.96 -23.55
N PHE A 746 -21.32 21.92 -24.16
CA PHE A 746 -22.01 20.97 -25.02
C PHE A 746 -23.20 20.32 -24.31
N LEU A 747 -22.98 19.67 -23.16
CA LEU A 747 -24.04 19.02 -22.41
C LEU A 747 -25.11 20.01 -21.95
N ARG A 748 -24.71 21.19 -21.50
CA ARG A 748 -25.64 22.25 -21.11
C ARG A 748 -26.51 22.71 -22.26
N ASP A 749 -25.93 22.97 -23.42
CA ASP A 749 -26.69 23.45 -24.58
C ASP A 749 -27.68 22.40 -25.07
N VAL A 750 -27.28 21.13 -25.10
CA VAL A 750 -28.18 20.00 -25.43
C VAL A 750 -29.32 19.88 -24.43
N ASN A 751 -29.02 19.90 -23.12
CA ASN A 751 -30.03 19.77 -22.07
C ASN A 751 -30.97 20.98 -21.96
N LEU A 752 -30.56 22.15 -22.44
CA LEU A 752 -31.41 23.34 -22.57
C LEU A 752 -32.22 23.34 -23.87
N GLY A 753 -32.15 22.28 -24.68
CA GLY A 753 -32.88 22.16 -25.94
C GLY A 753 -32.34 23.07 -27.05
N LYS A 754 -31.12 23.59 -26.92
CA LYS A 754 -30.48 24.34 -28.02
C LYS A 754 -30.10 23.37 -29.13
N LYS A 755 -30.26 23.81 -30.37
CA LYS A 755 -29.81 23.05 -31.54
C LYS A 755 -28.27 23.05 -31.55
N VAL A 756 -27.67 21.89 -31.35
CA VAL A 756 -26.21 21.67 -31.49
C VAL A 756 -25.96 20.87 -32.76
N GLU A 757 -25.07 21.36 -33.62
CA GLU A 757 -24.73 20.67 -34.87
C GLU A 757 -23.57 19.70 -34.63
N ILE A 758 -23.83 18.41 -34.85
CA ILE A 758 -22.85 17.33 -34.65
C ILE A 758 -22.41 16.78 -36.02
N GLY A 759 -21.11 16.58 -36.18
CA GLY A 759 -20.56 15.91 -37.35
C GLY A 759 -20.77 14.39 -37.29
N LYS A 760 -20.61 13.70 -38.43
CA LYS A 760 -20.65 12.23 -38.50
C LYS A 760 -19.54 11.56 -37.68
N ARG A 761 -18.39 12.23 -37.53
CA ARG A 761 -17.23 11.75 -36.77
C ARG A 761 -16.93 12.72 -35.64
N VAL A 762 -16.92 12.23 -34.40
CA VAL A 762 -16.72 13.03 -33.20
C VAL A 762 -15.56 12.46 -32.39
N VAL A 763 -14.67 13.34 -31.94
CA VAL A 763 -13.63 12.99 -30.98
C VAL A 763 -13.88 13.73 -29.67
N VAL A 764 -13.99 12.98 -28.59
CA VAL A 764 -14.14 13.51 -27.22
C VAL A 764 -12.83 13.34 -26.48
N VAL A 765 -12.33 14.43 -25.89
CA VAL A 765 -11.07 14.41 -25.14
C VAL A 765 -11.34 14.34 -23.64
N GLY A 766 -10.91 13.27 -23.00
CA GLY A 766 -11.06 13.09 -21.54
C GLY A 766 -11.40 11.65 -21.15
N GLY A 767 -11.46 11.37 -19.85
CA GLY A 767 -11.79 10.04 -19.33
C GLY A 767 -12.69 10.04 -18.10
N GLY A 768 -13.27 11.19 -17.75
CA GLY A 768 -14.24 11.31 -16.65
C GLY A 768 -15.68 11.19 -17.12
N ASN A 769 -16.63 11.19 -16.18
CA ASN A 769 -18.05 11.04 -16.49
C ASN A 769 -18.54 12.06 -17.53
N THR A 770 -18.12 13.32 -17.47
CA THR A 770 -18.46 14.34 -18.48
C THR A 770 -18.03 13.94 -19.91
N ALA A 771 -16.89 13.26 -20.06
CA ALA A 771 -16.43 12.79 -21.37
C ALA A 771 -17.29 11.61 -21.87
N ILE A 772 -17.66 10.69 -20.97
CA ILE A 772 -18.58 9.59 -21.28
C ILE A 772 -19.95 10.14 -21.68
N ASP A 773 -20.49 11.05 -20.87
CA ASP A 773 -21.77 11.71 -21.09
C ASP A 773 -21.79 12.45 -22.43
N ALA A 774 -20.73 13.21 -22.74
CA ALA A 774 -20.63 13.90 -24.02
C ALA A 774 -20.55 12.94 -25.22
N ALA A 775 -19.82 11.84 -25.10
CA ALA A 775 -19.69 10.84 -26.17
C ALA A 775 -21.02 10.13 -26.45
N ARG A 776 -21.68 9.64 -25.41
CA ARG A 776 -23.00 8.98 -25.50
C ARG A 776 -24.10 9.94 -25.98
N THR A 777 -24.02 11.21 -25.59
CA THR A 777 -24.93 12.25 -26.10
C THR A 777 -24.67 12.53 -27.59
N ALA A 778 -23.42 12.60 -28.02
CA ALA A 778 -23.08 12.80 -29.43
C ALA A 778 -23.62 11.67 -30.34
N LEU A 779 -23.56 10.41 -29.90
CA LEU A 779 -24.18 9.27 -30.60
C LEU A 779 -25.69 9.47 -30.76
N ARG A 780 -26.40 9.84 -29.68
CA ARG A 780 -27.85 10.08 -29.70
C ARG A 780 -28.27 11.26 -30.59
N LEU A 781 -27.38 12.23 -30.77
CA LEU A 781 -27.58 13.35 -31.71
C LEU A 781 -27.30 12.99 -33.18
N GLY A 782 -26.87 11.76 -33.47
CA GLY A 782 -26.71 11.24 -34.83
C GLY A 782 -25.27 11.12 -35.34
N ALA A 783 -24.26 11.18 -34.46
CA ALA A 783 -22.89 10.85 -34.85
C ALA A 783 -22.77 9.34 -35.19
N GLU A 784 -21.99 9.01 -36.23
CA GLU A 784 -21.80 7.64 -36.72
C GLU A 784 -20.50 6.98 -36.17
N ASP A 785 -19.46 7.77 -35.90
CA ASP A 785 -18.17 7.32 -35.32
C ASP A 785 -17.78 8.26 -34.18
N VAL A 786 -17.94 7.80 -32.94
CA VAL A 786 -17.59 8.56 -31.73
C VAL A 786 -16.41 7.91 -31.02
N ARG A 787 -15.35 8.69 -30.85
CA ARG A 787 -14.11 8.21 -30.21
C ARG A 787 -13.74 9.04 -29.01
N ILE A 788 -13.45 8.38 -27.90
CA ILE A 788 -12.86 9.02 -26.73
C ILE A 788 -11.35 8.85 -26.83
N ILE A 789 -10.59 9.95 -26.77
CA ILE A 789 -9.15 9.90 -26.59
C ILE A 789 -8.80 10.19 -25.12
N TYR A 790 -8.11 9.25 -24.50
CA TYR A 790 -7.69 9.35 -23.10
C TYR A 790 -6.18 9.16 -23.00
N ARG A 791 -5.52 10.12 -22.35
CA ARG A 791 -4.07 10.14 -22.21
C ARG A 791 -3.50 8.99 -21.36
N ARG A 792 -4.31 8.23 -20.63
CA ARG A 792 -3.84 7.11 -19.77
C ARG A 792 -4.50 5.78 -20.15
N THR A 793 -4.23 4.75 -19.36
CA THR A 793 -4.81 3.42 -19.50
C THR A 793 -6.26 3.37 -18.99
N ARG A 794 -6.97 2.28 -19.30
CA ARG A 794 -8.34 2.02 -18.80
C ARG A 794 -8.41 2.03 -17.27
N ALA A 795 -7.43 1.43 -16.60
CA ALA A 795 -7.39 1.36 -15.13
C ALA A 795 -7.29 2.74 -14.47
N ASP A 796 -6.78 3.75 -15.18
CA ASP A 796 -6.67 5.12 -14.69
C ASP A 796 -7.90 5.99 -15.00
N MET A 797 -8.94 5.47 -15.68
CA MET A 797 -10.11 6.26 -16.05
C MET A 797 -10.93 6.64 -14.82
N PRO A 798 -11.21 7.93 -14.59
CA PRO A 798 -12.03 8.38 -13.46
C PRO A 798 -13.54 8.20 -13.64
N ALA A 799 -14.02 7.89 -14.85
CA ALA A 799 -15.44 7.60 -15.08
C ALA A 799 -15.89 6.33 -14.35
N PHE A 800 -17.18 6.22 -14.05
CA PHE A 800 -17.72 5.03 -13.40
C PHE A 800 -17.61 3.81 -14.32
N PRO A 801 -17.25 2.63 -13.79
CA PRO A 801 -17.10 1.42 -14.60
C PRO A 801 -18.34 1.12 -15.43
N GLU A 802 -19.52 1.16 -14.83
CA GLU A 802 -20.80 0.93 -15.52
C GLU A 802 -21.00 1.89 -16.71
N GLU A 803 -20.68 3.17 -16.55
CA GLU A 803 -20.81 4.17 -17.62
C GLU A 803 -19.82 3.93 -18.77
N ILE A 804 -18.62 3.43 -18.45
CA ILE A 804 -17.62 3.07 -19.46
C ILE A 804 -18.11 1.86 -20.27
N GLU A 805 -18.63 0.83 -19.60
CA GLU A 805 -19.15 -0.37 -20.30
C GLU A 805 -20.36 -0.02 -21.18
N GLU A 806 -21.34 0.75 -20.66
CA GLU A 806 -22.49 1.18 -21.44
C GLU A 806 -22.09 2.02 -22.67
N ALA A 807 -21.05 2.86 -22.56
CA ALA A 807 -20.54 3.62 -23.70
C ALA A 807 -19.93 2.68 -24.77
N LEU A 808 -19.18 1.66 -24.36
CA LEU A 808 -18.61 0.66 -25.27
C LEU A 808 -19.70 -0.16 -25.96
N GLU A 809 -20.75 -0.55 -25.22
CA GLU A 809 -21.92 -1.27 -25.75
C GLU A 809 -22.70 -0.43 -26.78
N GLU A 810 -22.79 0.89 -26.58
CA GLU A 810 -23.37 1.83 -27.54
C GLU A 810 -22.49 2.08 -28.78
N GLY A 811 -21.27 1.53 -28.82
CA GLY A 811 -20.35 1.63 -29.95
C GLY A 811 -19.34 2.78 -29.86
N VAL A 812 -19.18 3.44 -28.70
CA VAL A 812 -18.11 4.41 -28.47
C VAL A 812 -16.76 3.68 -28.48
N ILE A 813 -15.79 4.17 -29.24
CA ILE A 813 -14.43 3.62 -29.27
C ILE A 813 -13.54 4.42 -28.32
N ILE A 814 -12.83 3.76 -27.41
CA ILE A 814 -11.89 4.43 -26.49
C ILE A 814 -10.45 4.16 -26.91
N ASN A 815 -9.70 5.23 -27.23
CA ASN A 815 -8.28 5.18 -27.54
C ASN A 815 -7.46 5.63 -26.32
N PHE A 816 -6.83 4.65 -25.66
CA PHE A 816 -5.94 4.86 -24.52
C PHE A 816 -4.54 5.28 -24.93
N LEU A 817 -3.83 5.98 -24.03
CA LEU A 817 -2.48 6.48 -24.25
C LEU A 817 -2.39 7.38 -25.48
N VAL A 818 -3.39 8.24 -25.66
CA VAL A 818 -3.46 9.22 -26.75
C VAL A 818 -3.80 10.59 -26.19
N THR A 819 -3.06 11.62 -26.60
CA THR A 819 -3.39 13.03 -26.30
C THR A 819 -3.48 13.84 -27.59
N PRO A 820 -4.38 14.83 -27.66
CA PRO A 820 -4.36 15.79 -28.76
C PRO A 820 -3.17 16.75 -28.60
N VAL A 821 -2.57 17.14 -29.72
CA VAL A 821 -1.53 18.17 -29.79
C VAL A 821 -1.98 19.40 -30.58
N LYS A 822 -2.92 19.23 -31.51
CA LYS A 822 -3.45 20.30 -32.35
C LYS A 822 -4.82 19.92 -32.90
N VAL A 823 -5.72 20.89 -33.01
CA VAL A 823 -6.96 20.77 -33.79
C VAL A 823 -6.67 21.28 -35.21
N LEU A 824 -7.06 20.49 -36.21
CA LEU A 824 -6.81 20.76 -37.62
C LEU A 824 -8.04 21.40 -38.25
N GLY A 825 -7.84 22.43 -39.07
CA GLY A 825 -8.91 23.15 -39.77
C GLY A 825 -8.50 24.57 -40.13
N ASP A 826 -9.03 25.08 -41.25
CA ASP A 826 -8.80 26.46 -41.69
C ASP A 826 -9.94 27.39 -41.25
N THR A 827 -11.20 26.97 -41.44
CA THR A 827 -12.41 27.73 -41.07
C THR A 827 -13.28 27.04 -40.03
N GLU A 828 -13.20 25.71 -39.96
CA GLU A 828 -13.93 24.84 -39.02
C GLU A 828 -13.07 23.60 -38.73
N VAL A 829 -13.41 22.85 -37.68
CA VAL A 829 -12.70 21.61 -37.34
C VAL A 829 -12.81 20.56 -38.45
N ALA A 830 -11.67 20.12 -38.97
CA ALA A 830 -11.56 19.05 -39.96
C ALA A 830 -10.96 17.76 -39.36
N GLY A 831 -10.28 17.87 -38.23
CA GLY A 831 -9.69 16.72 -37.52
C GLY A 831 -8.90 17.12 -36.29
N VAL A 832 -8.28 16.13 -35.65
CA VAL A 832 -7.41 16.33 -34.49
C VAL A 832 -6.12 15.55 -34.70
N GLU A 833 -4.99 16.22 -34.51
CA GLU A 833 -3.68 15.60 -34.50
C GLU A 833 -3.38 15.12 -33.09
N CYS A 834 -2.97 13.86 -32.96
CA CYS A 834 -2.70 13.22 -31.68
C CYS A 834 -1.35 12.51 -31.69
N ILE A 835 -0.76 12.37 -30.51
CA ILE A 835 0.44 11.57 -30.28
C ILE A 835 0.10 10.37 -29.40
N ARG A 836 0.79 9.25 -29.64
CA ARG A 836 0.75 8.08 -28.75
C ARG A 836 1.73 8.28 -27.60
N MET A 837 1.33 7.80 -26.44
CA MET A 837 2.01 7.98 -25.17
C MET A 837 2.50 6.63 -24.61
N GLU A 838 3.52 6.70 -23.76
CA GLU A 838 3.98 5.58 -22.94
C GLU A 838 4.05 6.06 -21.49
N THR A 839 3.69 5.18 -20.57
CA THR A 839 3.68 5.57 -19.16
C THR A 839 5.07 5.52 -18.55
N LYS A 840 5.51 6.61 -17.89
CA LYS A 840 6.77 6.65 -17.14
C LYS A 840 6.63 7.35 -15.79
N GLY A 841 7.02 6.65 -14.71
CA GLY A 841 6.90 7.17 -13.35
C GLY A 841 5.45 7.53 -12.97
N PHE A 842 5.30 8.34 -11.92
CA PHE A 842 4.01 8.62 -11.27
C PHE A 842 3.73 10.12 -11.10
N ASP A 843 2.48 10.55 -11.28
CA ASP A 843 2.00 11.90 -10.97
C ASP A 843 1.80 12.09 -9.45
N LYS A 844 1.47 13.31 -9.01
CA LYS A 844 1.26 13.61 -7.59
C LYS A 844 0.10 12.85 -6.96
N GLY A 845 -0.86 12.38 -7.78
CA GLY A 845 -2.01 11.58 -7.34
C GLY A 845 -1.75 10.07 -7.39
N GLY A 846 -0.52 9.64 -7.68
CA GLY A 846 -0.11 8.25 -7.72
C GLY A 846 -0.52 7.48 -8.96
N ARG A 847 -0.99 8.15 -10.01
CA ARG A 847 -1.24 7.52 -11.32
C ARG A 847 0.01 7.58 -12.18
N ARG A 848 0.17 6.64 -13.10
CA ARG A 848 1.27 6.67 -14.06
C ARG A 848 1.24 7.97 -14.89
N ARG A 849 2.41 8.61 -15.09
CA ARG A 849 2.48 9.78 -16.00
C ARG A 849 2.48 9.27 -17.44
N PRO A 850 1.56 9.78 -18.28
CA PRO A 850 1.55 9.47 -19.70
C PRO A 850 2.55 10.33 -20.49
#